data_AF-A0A1A9ND68-F1
#
_entry.id   AF-A0A1A9ND68-F1
#
_cell.length_a   1.000
_cell.length_b   1.000
_cell.length_c   1.000
_cell.angle_alpha   90.00
_cell.angle_beta   90.00
_cell.angle_gamma   90.00
#
_symmetry.space_group_name_H-M   'P 1'
#
loop_
_entity.id
_entity.type
_entity.pdbx_description
1 polymer ?
#
loop_
_entity_poly.entity_id
_entity_poly.type
_entity_poly.pdbx_seq_one_letter_code
_entity_poly.pdbx_strand_id
1 'polypeptide(L)'
;MPIRAAQYIRMSTDHQQYSPVFQRQAIADYSARHGIRIVCEYEDEGISGLTLQARPGLSRLLVDVADPARKFSIVLVYDVSRWGRFQDVDEAAFYEYTCRRAGVRVVYVAEPFEDNDSPAMCVMKALKRAMASEFSRELSRKVFLGHCLNVQRGYHCGGPPGYGLQRVLHDGRRGTQRTLDVYEYKNLQTDRVSLAPGPLHEIGVVRKIFEWYAWQKLDSNAIANRLNGFGICNRAGRPWRARHILQMLHNEKYIGTNVYSRTSSKLAARWEQLPEEEWVRVPHAFEAIVDAKTFAAVRRRLDSFHRVPDRAEILAGLRKVVASKGRLSQSTLRASCKAPSVECVMREFGSLNAAYREIGYAPNLDPERSENRDIERRVETMVAQVTGRILAEKGHQVHYEKHSSTLCIDAMLRFQIVARCPWTFHRKEPCWVARWPDCFDIDFMIYCRLPRGSAEILDFFVLPYGSLPPGEFTTLQGRDRQPYRSFRHADLRLLIEMTGTTGLEEVSRLVKEATDTTQVDDLPDGHAALAAAVMQIPALRKLRKGSCGRLPVIEQMKSVMNQQCKAVQLRAENMRRFAVQAELWPKLLLLLATDADFVHLLKDLGMTLIPVRVLAAMAAYAGTAGNAGTSHRPITESPDAVTREPDGCGAQSVHQLGTRSLSVRTSKALKMMSGPRRDTAIDLMYSVGCYSGDFATALLAATPKSQLAEGVSLNAYAAPDVRTLVRTERRLGFALTAVRYHSPTHDFSLTETAIYRAYVRRLLSNAAICGWLDASRPELRSIISELTLPHKSRKQPRRPMKVAG
;
A
#
# COMPACT_ATOMS: atom_id res chain seq x y z
N MET A 1 48.22 -26.42 -1.84
CA MET A 1 46.83 -26.81 -2.13
C MET A 1 46.52 -26.41 -3.57
N PRO A 2 45.85 -27.24 -4.39
CA PRO A 2 45.46 -26.86 -5.74
C PRO A 2 44.52 -25.65 -5.69
N ILE A 3 44.65 -24.73 -6.65
CA ILE A 3 43.80 -23.55 -6.76
C ILE A 3 42.37 -24.02 -7.01
N ARG A 4 41.40 -23.50 -6.25
CA ARG A 4 39.99 -23.92 -6.34
C ARG A 4 39.18 -22.89 -7.13
N ALA A 5 38.40 -23.37 -8.09
CA ALA A 5 37.58 -22.51 -8.95
C ALA A 5 36.09 -22.89 -8.93
N ALA A 6 35.24 -21.89 -9.12
CA ALA A 6 33.87 -22.04 -9.59
C ALA A 6 33.84 -21.96 -11.12
N GLN A 7 32.94 -22.70 -11.77
CA GLN A 7 32.65 -22.54 -13.19
C GLN A 7 31.28 -21.89 -13.39
N TYR A 8 31.19 -20.96 -14.34
CA TYR A 8 29.94 -20.31 -14.71
C TYR A 8 29.61 -20.53 -16.19
N ILE A 9 28.44 -21.12 -16.45
CA ILE A 9 27.98 -21.54 -17.77
C ILE A 9 26.66 -20.83 -18.09
N ARG A 10 26.53 -20.35 -19.33
CA ARG A 10 25.27 -19.72 -19.79
C ARG A 10 24.91 -20.11 -21.21
N MET A 11 23.62 -20.37 -21.44
CA MET A 11 23.03 -20.60 -22.76
C MET A 11 21.93 -19.56 -23.01
N SER A 12 21.93 -18.89 -24.17
CA SER A 12 20.99 -17.77 -24.42
C SER A 12 19.60 -18.20 -24.89
N THR A 13 19.48 -19.40 -25.49
CA THR A 13 18.22 -19.94 -26.05
C THR A 13 18.26 -21.47 -26.10
N ASP A 14 17.13 -22.14 -25.87
CA ASP A 14 16.99 -23.62 -25.88
C ASP A 14 17.42 -24.31 -27.18
N HIS A 15 17.54 -23.56 -28.28
CA HIS A 15 17.96 -24.09 -29.58
C HIS A 15 19.50 -24.33 -29.66
N GLN A 16 20.25 -23.98 -28.62
CA GLN A 16 21.72 -24.11 -28.54
C GLN A 16 22.14 -25.27 -27.61
N GLN A 17 21.51 -26.44 -27.76
CA GLN A 17 21.65 -27.59 -26.83
C GLN A 17 23.10 -28.04 -26.58
N TYR A 18 23.99 -27.90 -27.58
CA TYR A 18 25.40 -28.28 -27.42
C TYR A 18 26.28 -27.19 -26.82
N SER A 19 25.80 -25.95 -26.68
CA SER A 19 26.63 -24.82 -26.20
C SER A 19 27.16 -24.99 -24.77
N PRO A 20 26.39 -25.53 -23.79
CA PRO A 20 26.91 -25.81 -22.45
C PRO A 20 28.02 -26.87 -22.45
N VAL A 21 27.89 -27.90 -23.30
CA VAL A 21 28.88 -28.98 -23.41
C VAL A 21 30.23 -28.44 -23.89
N PHE A 22 30.25 -27.61 -24.93
CA PHE A 22 31.47 -26.97 -25.41
C PHE A 22 32.11 -26.05 -24.37
N GLN A 23 31.30 -25.31 -23.59
CA GLN A 23 31.79 -24.45 -22.52
C GLN A 23 32.45 -25.27 -21.41
N ARG A 24 31.80 -26.35 -20.95
CA ARG A 24 32.35 -27.27 -19.93
C ARG A 24 33.67 -27.88 -20.38
N GLN A 25 33.76 -28.36 -21.61
CA GLN A 25 34.98 -28.98 -22.12
C GLN A 25 36.14 -27.99 -22.13
N ALA A 26 35.92 -26.78 -22.66
CA ALA A 26 36.96 -25.75 -22.69
C ALA A 26 37.44 -25.35 -21.29
N ILE A 27 36.51 -25.20 -20.34
CA ILE A 27 36.83 -24.89 -18.93
C ILE A 27 37.61 -26.04 -18.28
N ALA A 28 37.23 -27.29 -18.55
CA ALA A 28 37.92 -28.47 -18.04
C ALA A 28 39.35 -28.58 -18.58
N ASP A 29 39.55 -28.38 -19.89
CA ASP A 29 40.85 -28.40 -20.54
C ASP A 29 41.79 -27.32 -19.98
N TYR A 30 41.26 -26.11 -19.78
CA TYR A 30 42.00 -25.01 -19.16
C TYR A 30 42.38 -25.31 -17.71
N SER A 31 41.43 -25.85 -16.94
CA SER A 31 41.64 -26.20 -15.53
C SER A 31 42.73 -27.26 -15.36
N ALA A 32 42.72 -28.28 -16.22
CA ALA A 32 43.73 -29.35 -16.22
C ALA A 32 45.14 -28.81 -16.53
N ARG A 33 45.27 -27.91 -17.51
CA ARG A 33 46.56 -27.30 -17.90
C ARG A 33 47.17 -26.41 -16.80
N HIS A 34 46.33 -25.77 -15.99
CA HIS A 34 46.78 -24.81 -14.96
C HIS A 34 46.73 -25.37 -13.53
N GLY A 35 46.44 -26.68 -13.36
CA GLY A 35 46.35 -27.30 -12.04
C GLY A 35 45.22 -26.76 -11.16
N ILE A 36 44.13 -26.30 -11.77
CA ILE A 36 42.96 -25.72 -11.09
C ILE A 36 41.92 -26.82 -10.86
N ARG A 37 41.36 -26.89 -9.65
CA ARG A 37 40.28 -27.81 -9.29
C ARG A 37 38.94 -27.08 -9.25
N ILE A 38 37.99 -27.52 -10.08
CA ILE A 38 36.61 -27.01 -10.07
C ILE A 38 35.88 -27.60 -8.85
N VAL A 39 35.28 -26.74 -8.02
CA VAL A 39 34.60 -27.13 -6.77
C VAL A 39 33.12 -26.74 -6.73
N CYS A 40 32.69 -25.81 -7.58
CA CYS A 40 31.32 -25.31 -7.68
C CYS A 40 30.95 -25.07 -9.15
N GLU A 41 29.69 -25.33 -9.51
CA GLU A 41 29.15 -25.09 -10.86
C GLU A 41 27.87 -24.26 -10.77
N TYR A 42 27.79 -23.24 -11.60
CA TYR A 42 26.65 -22.34 -11.72
C TYR A 42 26.21 -22.28 -13.18
N GLU A 43 24.93 -22.50 -13.44
CA GLU A 43 24.38 -22.58 -14.80
C GLU A 43 23.13 -21.71 -14.95
N ASP A 44 23.06 -21.00 -16.08
CA ASP A 44 21.89 -20.28 -16.56
C ASP A 44 21.48 -20.81 -17.95
N GLU A 45 20.54 -21.75 -17.98
CA GLU A 45 20.01 -22.38 -19.21
C GLU A 45 18.89 -21.56 -19.84
N GLY A 46 18.92 -21.36 -21.16
CA GLY A 46 17.86 -20.66 -21.90
C GLY A 46 17.68 -19.18 -21.52
N ILE A 47 18.65 -18.58 -20.84
CA ILE A 47 18.55 -17.24 -20.26
C ILE A 47 19.42 -16.22 -21.02
N SER A 48 18.78 -15.13 -21.41
CA SER A 48 19.42 -13.98 -22.06
C SER A 48 20.45 -13.30 -21.14
N GLY A 49 21.56 -12.85 -21.72
CA GLY A 49 22.63 -12.13 -21.00
C GLY A 49 22.39 -10.63 -20.81
N LEU A 50 21.17 -10.13 -21.06
CA LEU A 50 20.84 -8.69 -21.09
C LEU A 50 20.57 -8.10 -19.70
N THR A 51 20.11 -8.91 -18.73
CA THR A 51 19.74 -8.44 -17.38
C THR A 51 20.17 -9.44 -16.32
N LEU A 52 20.51 -8.96 -15.12
CA LEU A 52 20.89 -9.83 -14.01
C LEU A 52 19.67 -10.54 -13.39
N GLN A 53 18.50 -9.88 -13.31
CA GLN A 53 17.33 -10.44 -12.61
C GLN A 53 16.84 -11.77 -13.21
N ALA A 54 17.09 -11.99 -14.49
CA ALA A 54 16.73 -13.24 -15.17
C ALA A 54 17.74 -14.37 -14.96
N ARG A 55 18.88 -14.13 -14.28
CA ARG A 55 20.05 -15.01 -14.18
C ARG A 55 20.27 -15.51 -12.74
N PRO A 56 19.50 -16.51 -12.28
CA PRO A 56 19.63 -17.05 -10.92
C PRO A 56 21.00 -17.72 -10.68
N GLY A 57 21.62 -18.33 -11.70
CA GLY A 57 22.95 -18.94 -11.60
C GLY A 57 24.03 -17.90 -11.34
N LEU A 58 24.07 -16.81 -12.12
CA LEU A 58 25.00 -15.70 -11.86
C LEU A 58 24.71 -15.02 -10.51
N SER A 59 23.44 -14.84 -10.15
CA SER A 59 23.08 -14.23 -8.87
C SER A 59 23.58 -15.07 -7.67
N ARG A 60 23.42 -16.40 -7.74
CA ARG A 60 23.96 -17.32 -6.72
C ARG A 60 25.49 -17.28 -6.67
N LEU A 61 26.16 -17.26 -7.82
CA LEU A 61 27.62 -17.10 -7.89
C LEU A 61 28.06 -15.82 -7.17
N LEU A 62 27.40 -14.69 -7.42
CA LEU A 62 27.76 -13.41 -6.79
C LEU A 62 27.51 -13.39 -5.27
N VAL A 63 26.46 -14.07 -4.80
CA VAL A 63 26.21 -14.27 -3.36
C VAL A 63 27.32 -15.12 -2.74
N ASP A 64 27.68 -16.23 -3.36
CA ASP A 64 28.73 -17.13 -2.85
C ASP A 64 30.13 -16.48 -2.93
N VAL A 65 30.35 -15.57 -3.88
CA VAL A 65 31.56 -14.74 -3.93
C VAL A 65 31.66 -13.79 -2.74
N ALA A 66 30.53 -13.25 -2.28
CA ALA A 66 30.47 -12.34 -1.13
C ALA A 66 30.66 -13.07 0.21
N ASP A 67 30.44 -14.39 0.27
CA ASP A 67 30.65 -15.21 1.45
C ASP A 67 32.16 -15.36 1.78
N PRO A 68 32.62 -14.98 2.98
CA PRO A 68 33.99 -15.23 3.42
C PRO A 68 34.34 -16.73 3.56
N ALA A 69 33.35 -17.60 3.79
CA ALA A 69 33.52 -19.05 3.93
C ALA A 69 33.55 -19.81 2.59
N ARG A 70 33.55 -19.08 1.46
CA ARG A 70 33.56 -19.65 0.12
C ARG A 70 34.73 -20.60 -0.12
N LYS A 71 34.50 -21.59 -0.98
CA LYS A 71 35.46 -22.70 -1.23
C LYS A 71 36.36 -22.48 -2.45
N PHE A 72 36.27 -21.33 -3.11
CA PHE A 72 36.98 -21.03 -4.36
C PHE A 72 37.57 -19.61 -4.36
N SER A 73 38.63 -19.41 -5.15
CA SER A 73 39.30 -18.12 -5.35
C SER A 73 39.29 -17.65 -6.81
N ILE A 74 38.80 -18.49 -7.73
CA ILE A 74 38.70 -18.18 -9.16
C ILE A 74 37.29 -18.51 -9.68
N VAL A 75 36.79 -17.72 -10.61
CA VAL A 75 35.62 -18.04 -11.44
C VAL A 75 36.07 -18.21 -12.88
N LEU A 76 35.82 -19.39 -13.45
CA LEU A 76 36.09 -19.71 -14.84
C LEU A 76 34.84 -19.48 -15.69
N VAL A 77 34.99 -18.68 -16.74
CA VAL A 77 33.94 -18.33 -17.68
C VAL A 77 34.46 -18.58 -19.08
N TYR A 78 33.63 -19.08 -19.99
CA TYR A 78 34.08 -19.35 -21.36
C TYR A 78 34.56 -18.09 -22.10
N ASP A 79 33.69 -17.06 -22.23
CA ASP A 79 34.00 -15.79 -22.91
C ASP A 79 33.34 -14.59 -22.18
N VAL A 80 33.73 -13.37 -22.54
CA VAL A 80 33.15 -12.11 -22.00
C VAL A 80 31.63 -12.05 -22.18
N SER A 81 31.15 -12.65 -23.27
CA SER A 81 29.74 -12.64 -23.64
C SER A 81 28.88 -13.56 -22.76
N ARG A 82 29.47 -14.58 -22.11
CA ARG A 82 28.82 -15.42 -21.08
C ARG A 82 28.68 -14.67 -19.78
N TRP A 83 29.68 -13.88 -19.40
CA TRP A 83 29.63 -13.04 -18.20
C TRP A 83 28.48 -12.04 -18.25
N GLY A 84 28.29 -11.36 -19.37
CA GLY A 84 27.09 -10.55 -19.59
C GLY A 84 27.16 -9.71 -20.86
N ARG A 85 25.99 -9.40 -21.40
CA ARG A 85 25.79 -8.48 -22.53
C ARG A 85 24.80 -7.40 -22.11
N PHE A 86 25.07 -6.82 -20.95
CA PHE A 86 24.20 -5.80 -20.38
C PHE A 86 24.12 -4.59 -21.32
N GLN A 87 23.00 -3.87 -21.25
CA GLN A 87 22.84 -2.64 -22.03
C GLN A 87 23.88 -1.59 -21.63
N ASP A 88 24.18 -1.53 -20.33
CA ASP A 88 25.30 -0.78 -19.78
C ASP A 88 26.54 -1.68 -19.72
N VAL A 89 27.58 -1.30 -20.46
CA VAL A 89 28.85 -2.05 -20.53
C VAL A 89 29.52 -2.09 -19.15
N ASP A 90 29.30 -1.08 -18.33
CA ASP A 90 29.88 -0.96 -17.00
C ASP A 90 29.23 -1.91 -15.99
N GLU A 91 28.03 -2.43 -16.27
CA GLU A 91 27.39 -3.42 -15.40
C GLU A 91 28.18 -4.74 -15.37
N ALA A 92 28.65 -5.21 -16.53
CA ALA A 92 29.55 -6.36 -16.61
C ALA A 92 30.87 -6.10 -15.86
N ALA A 93 31.38 -4.88 -15.96
CA ALA A 93 32.60 -4.44 -15.26
C ALA A 93 32.40 -4.44 -13.74
N PHE A 94 31.26 -3.95 -13.28
CA PHE A 94 30.91 -3.87 -11.87
C PHE A 94 30.84 -5.24 -11.21
N TYR A 95 30.23 -6.24 -11.86
CA TYR A 95 30.20 -7.60 -11.31
C TYR A 95 31.59 -8.24 -11.28
N GLU A 96 32.42 -8.04 -12.33
CA GLU A 96 33.82 -8.53 -12.30
C GLU A 96 34.63 -7.83 -11.19
N TYR A 97 34.43 -6.52 -11.02
CA TYR A 97 35.06 -5.75 -9.95
C TYR A 97 34.61 -6.23 -8.56
N THR A 98 33.34 -6.56 -8.39
CA THR A 98 32.80 -7.10 -7.15
C THR A 98 33.47 -8.42 -6.78
N CYS A 99 33.66 -9.32 -7.75
CA CYS A 99 34.45 -10.53 -7.55
C CYS A 99 35.89 -10.21 -7.14
N ARG A 100 36.56 -9.30 -7.86
CA ARG A 100 37.95 -8.92 -7.57
C ARG A 100 38.10 -8.33 -6.16
N ARG A 101 37.19 -7.45 -5.74
CA ARG A 101 37.17 -6.84 -4.40
C ARG A 101 36.98 -7.89 -3.31
N ALA A 102 36.20 -8.94 -3.56
CA ALA A 102 36.06 -10.07 -2.65
C ALA A 102 37.29 -10.99 -2.63
N GLY A 103 38.31 -10.76 -3.47
CA GLY A 103 39.48 -11.62 -3.62
C GLY A 103 39.24 -12.83 -4.54
N VAL A 104 38.22 -12.76 -5.40
CA VAL A 104 37.89 -13.79 -6.39
C VAL A 104 38.22 -13.29 -7.79
N ARG A 105 39.05 -14.02 -8.52
CA ARG A 105 39.47 -13.64 -9.88
C ARG A 105 38.56 -14.23 -10.94
N VAL A 106 38.11 -13.43 -11.90
CA VAL A 106 37.33 -13.91 -13.06
C VAL A 106 38.27 -14.14 -14.24
N VAL A 107 38.27 -15.35 -14.78
CA VAL A 107 39.13 -15.77 -15.89
C VAL A 107 38.28 -16.20 -17.08
N TYR A 108 38.58 -15.62 -18.24
CA TYR A 108 37.95 -15.96 -19.51
C TYR A 108 38.80 -17.01 -20.23
N VAL A 109 38.24 -18.20 -20.46
CA VAL A 109 39.02 -19.36 -20.93
C VAL A 109 39.28 -19.32 -22.43
N ALA A 110 38.34 -18.79 -23.22
CA ALA A 110 38.49 -18.65 -24.67
C ALA A 110 39.31 -17.41 -25.07
N GLU A 111 39.58 -16.49 -24.13
CA GLU A 111 40.27 -15.22 -24.37
C GLU A 111 41.34 -15.03 -23.29
N PRO A 112 42.62 -15.34 -23.55
CA PRO A 112 43.67 -15.21 -22.53
C PRO A 112 43.93 -13.73 -22.27
N PHE A 113 43.38 -13.22 -21.17
CA PHE A 113 43.82 -11.95 -20.59
C PHE A 113 44.89 -12.26 -19.56
N GLU A 114 46.17 -11.99 -19.87
CA GLU A 114 47.27 -12.14 -18.92
C GLU A 114 47.02 -11.28 -17.66
N ASP A 115 47.45 -11.79 -16.50
CA ASP A 115 47.24 -11.19 -15.16
C ASP A 115 48.03 -9.90 -14.90
N ASN A 116 48.67 -9.34 -15.92
CA ASN A 116 49.24 -8.02 -15.78
C ASN A 116 48.09 -7.02 -15.90
N ASP A 117 47.87 -6.21 -14.86
CA ASP A 117 47.01 -5.02 -14.86
C ASP A 117 47.56 -3.92 -15.81
N SER A 118 48.02 -4.34 -16.98
CA SER A 118 48.45 -3.49 -18.08
C SER A 118 47.24 -2.68 -18.55
N PRO A 119 47.39 -1.35 -18.69
CA PRO A 119 46.36 -0.50 -19.25
C PRO A 119 45.79 -1.01 -20.59
N ALA A 120 46.62 -1.67 -21.41
CA ALA A 120 46.20 -2.27 -22.68
C ALA A 120 45.16 -3.39 -22.50
N MET A 121 45.28 -4.21 -21.45
CA MET A 121 44.36 -5.32 -21.18
C MET A 121 43.03 -4.85 -20.64
N CYS A 122 43.03 -3.82 -19.79
CA CYS A 122 41.82 -3.15 -19.34
C CYS A 122 41.02 -2.58 -20.52
N VAL A 123 41.70 -1.90 -21.47
CA VAL A 123 41.07 -1.38 -22.68
C VAL A 123 40.54 -2.51 -23.57
N MET A 124 41.30 -3.59 -23.76
CA MET A 124 40.84 -4.74 -24.56
C MET A 124 39.59 -5.39 -23.96
N LYS A 125 39.54 -5.58 -22.63
CA LYS A 125 38.33 -6.08 -21.94
C LYS A 125 37.14 -5.15 -22.13
N ALA A 126 37.34 -3.84 -22.00
CA ALA A 126 36.28 -2.86 -22.23
C ALA A 126 35.74 -2.92 -23.67
N LEU A 127 36.64 -2.98 -24.66
CA LEU A 127 36.28 -3.12 -26.07
C LEU A 127 35.49 -4.42 -26.34
N LYS A 128 35.92 -5.56 -25.80
CA LYS A 128 35.22 -6.84 -25.93
C LYS A 128 33.81 -6.81 -25.33
N ARG A 129 33.64 -6.19 -24.16
CA ARG A 129 32.32 -6.01 -23.53
C ARG A 129 31.42 -5.11 -24.39
N ALA A 130 31.97 -4.01 -24.91
CA ALA A 130 31.25 -3.12 -25.82
C ALA A 130 30.81 -3.84 -27.10
N MET A 131 31.70 -4.60 -27.73
CA MET A 131 31.40 -5.42 -28.92
C MET A 131 30.30 -6.45 -28.65
N ALA A 132 30.32 -7.11 -27.48
CA ALA A 132 29.30 -8.09 -27.12
C ALA A 132 27.91 -7.44 -26.93
N SER A 133 27.86 -6.22 -26.39
CA SER A 133 26.62 -5.43 -26.27
C SER A 133 26.13 -4.96 -27.65
N GLU A 134 27.01 -4.39 -28.48
CA GLU A 134 26.70 -3.92 -29.84
C GLU A 134 26.18 -5.05 -30.75
N PHE A 135 26.77 -6.24 -30.67
CA PHE A 135 26.27 -7.41 -31.40
C PHE A 135 24.79 -7.71 -31.08
N SER A 136 24.39 -7.53 -29.82
CA SER A 136 23.01 -7.76 -29.38
C SER A 136 22.07 -6.68 -29.92
N ARG A 137 22.53 -5.42 -29.96
CA ARG A 137 21.81 -4.29 -30.56
C ARG A 137 21.63 -4.48 -32.06
N GLU A 138 22.69 -4.85 -32.77
CA GLU A 138 22.67 -5.09 -34.21
C GLU A 138 21.75 -6.27 -34.57
N LEU A 139 21.82 -7.37 -33.81
CA LEU A 139 20.94 -8.52 -34.00
C LEU A 139 19.48 -8.12 -33.78
N SER A 140 19.17 -7.38 -32.71
CA SER A 140 17.82 -6.87 -32.45
C SER A 140 17.31 -6.00 -33.61
N ARG A 141 18.16 -5.13 -34.17
CA ARG A 141 17.83 -4.31 -35.35
C ARG A 141 17.55 -5.17 -36.58
N LYS A 142 18.38 -6.18 -36.86
CA LYS A 142 18.21 -7.09 -38.01
C LYS A 142 16.93 -7.93 -37.88
N VAL A 143 16.64 -8.45 -36.69
CA VAL A 143 15.40 -9.21 -36.42
C VAL A 143 14.18 -8.32 -36.63
N PHE A 144 14.20 -7.10 -36.08
CA PHE A 144 13.11 -6.12 -36.29
C PHE A 144 12.89 -5.82 -37.77
N LEU A 145 13.94 -5.50 -38.52
CA LEU A 145 13.85 -5.25 -39.97
C LEU A 145 13.35 -6.47 -40.74
N GLY A 146 13.79 -7.68 -40.35
CA GLY A 146 13.29 -8.93 -40.92
C GLY A 146 11.79 -9.14 -40.69
N HIS A 147 11.28 -8.77 -39.51
CA HIS A 147 9.84 -8.77 -39.24
C HIS A 147 9.09 -7.71 -40.07
N CYS A 148 9.62 -6.49 -40.17
CA CYS A 148 9.04 -5.45 -41.02
C CYS A 148 8.94 -5.91 -42.48
N LEU A 149 10.00 -6.52 -43.02
CA LEU A 149 10.01 -7.07 -44.38
C LEU A 149 8.97 -8.18 -44.56
N ASN A 150 8.87 -9.10 -43.60
CA ASN A 150 7.86 -10.16 -43.65
C ASN A 150 6.44 -9.59 -43.64
N VAL A 151 6.18 -8.56 -42.82
CA VAL A 151 4.88 -7.86 -42.78
C VAL A 151 4.59 -7.16 -44.11
N GLN A 152 5.58 -6.46 -44.69
CA GLN A 152 5.48 -5.84 -46.02
C GLN A 152 5.14 -6.85 -47.12
N ARG A 153 5.59 -8.10 -46.98
CA ARG A 153 5.26 -9.22 -47.87
C ARG A 153 3.90 -9.88 -47.56
N GLY A 154 3.12 -9.33 -46.63
CA GLY A 154 1.80 -9.84 -46.24
C GLY A 154 1.81 -10.91 -45.15
N TYR A 155 2.97 -11.24 -44.58
CA TYR A 155 3.07 -12.27 -43.54
C TYR A 155 2.79 -11.74 -42.13
N HIS A 156 2.16 -12.57 -41.32
CA HIS A 156 1.81 -12.34 -39.93
C HIS A 156 2.99 -12.67 -39.00
N CYS A 157 3.53 -11.65 -38.32
CA CYS A 157 4.74 -11.78 -37.52
C CYS A 157 4.52 -12.00 -36.02
N GLY A 158 3.27 -12.08 -35.53
CA GLY A 158 3.01 -12.40 -34.13
C GLY A 158 1.63 -12.01 -33.62
N GLY A 159 1.28 -12.50 -32.44
CA GLY A 159 -0.01 -12.26 -31.80
C GLY A 159 -1.15 -13.13 -32.35
N PRO A 160 -2.31 -13.14 -31.66
CA PRO A 160 -3.44 -13.99 -32.02
C PRO A 160 -4.15 -13.47 -33.28
N PRO A 161 -4.66 -14.38 -34.15
CA PRO A 161 -5.32 -14.00 -35.41
C PRO A 161 -6.56 -13.12 -35.18
N GLY A 162 -7.32 -13.35 -34.10
CA GLY A 162 -8.61 -12.72 -33.83
C GLY A 162 -9.76 -13.71 -34.00
N TYR A 163 -10.95 -13.31 -33.56
CA TYR A 163 -12.17 -14.11 -33.77
C TYR A 163 -12.57 -14.01 -35.26
N GLY A 164 -12.91 -15.13 -35.90
CA GLY A 164 -13.21 -15.19 -37.34
C GLY A 164 -12.00 -15.30 -38.27
N LEU A 165 -10.77 -15.23 -37.73
CA LEU A 165 -9.52 -15.34 -38.49
C LEU A 165 -8.71 -16.54 -38.01
N GLN A 166 -7.93 -17.15 -38.90
CA GLN A 166 -7.02 -18.26 -38.59
C GLN A 166 -5.61 -18.00 -39.11
N ARG A 167 -4.65 -18.71 -38.54
CA ARG A 167 -3.24 -18.66 -38.95
C ARG A 167 -2.99 -19.79 -39.95
N VAL A 168 -2.40 -19.45 -41.10
CA VAL A 168 -2.02 -20.42 -42.13
C VAL A 168 -0.51 -20.42 -42.26
N LEU A 169 0.12 -21.57 -42.03
CA LEU A 169 1.53 -21.83 -42.27
C LEU A 169 1.73 -22.15 -43.76
N HIS A 170 2.71 -21.49 -44.36
CA HIS A 170 3.22 -21.76 -45.69
C HIS A 170 4.59 -22.41 -45.55
N ASP A 171 4.70 -23.67 -45.94
CA ASP A 171 5.96 -24.42 -45.96
C ASP A 171 6.84 -23.92 -47.11
N GLY A 172 8.02 -23.40 -46.77
CA GLY A 172 8.96 -22.85 -47.75
C GLY A 172 9.61 -23.88 -48.68
N ARG A 173 9.49 -25.18 -48.39
CA ARG A 173 10.09 -26.26 -49.18
C ARG A 173 9.09 -27.09 -49.97
N ARG A 174 7.86 -27.21 -49.49
CA ARG A 174 6.84 -28.10 -50.07
C ARG A 174 5.65 -27.38 -50.71
N GLY A 175 5.55 -26.05 -50.56
CA GLY A 175 4.42 -25.27 -51.08
C GLY A 175 3.07 -25.64 -50.44
N THR A 176 3.08 -26.43 -49.37
CA THR A 176 1.87 -26.87 -48.67
C THR A 176 1.41 -25.80 -47.69
N GLN A 177 0.09 -25.58 -47.65
CA GLN A 177 -0.55 -24.72 -46.68
C GLN A 177 -1.24 -25.57 -45.62
N ARG A 178 -0.99 -25.27 -44.34
CA ARG A 178 -1.71 -25.88 -43.23
C ARG A 178 -2.16 -24.84 -42.22
N THR A 179 -3.31 -25.06 -41.59
CA THR A 179 -3.77 -24.22 -40.48
C THR A 179 -2.95 -24.52 -39.23
N LEU A 180 -2.64 -23.48 -38.46
CA LEU A 180 -1.99 -23.59 -37.15
C LEU A 180 -3.01 -23.45 -36.02
N ASP A 181 -3.00 -24.41 -35.11
CA ASP A 181 -3.84 -24.39 -33.92
C ASP A 181 -3.38 -23.35 -32.89
N VAL A 182 -4.19 -23.14 -31.85
CA VAL A 182 -3.84 -22.23 -30.76
C VAL A 182 -2.60 -22.76 -30.05
N TYR A 183 -1.59 -21.90 -29.85
CA TYR A 183 -0.27 -22.25 -29.30
C TYR A 183 0.61 -23.15 -30.18
N GLU A 184 0.20 -23.47 -31.39
CA GLU A 184 1.11 -24.05 -32.38
C GLU A 184 1.98 -22.94 -32.97
N TYR A 185 3.27 -23.22 -33.13
CA TYR A 185 4.26 -22.31 -33.70
C TYR A 185 4.93 -22.96 -34.91
N LYS A 186 5.49 -22.13 -35.78
CA LYS A 186 6.32 -22.63 -36.87
C LYS A 186 7.62 -23.21 -36.31
N ASN A 187 8.05 -24.34 -36.84
CA ASN A 187 9.28 -25.01 -36.41
C ASN A 187 10.50 -24.51 -37.19
N LEU A 188 10.34 -24.16 -38.46
CA LEU A 188 11.43 -23.65 -39.30
C LEU A 188 11.38 -22.12 -39.41
N GLN A 189 12.56 -21.50 -39.36
CA GLN A 189 12.67 -20.06 -39.55
C GLN A 189 12.30 -19.62 -40.98
N THR A 190 12.43 -20.52 -41.97
CA THR A 190 12.05 -20.30 -43.38
C THR A 190 10.54 -20.24 -43.59
N ASP A 191 9.77 -20.89 -42.72
CA ASP A 191 8.32 -20.92 -42.89
C ASP A 191 7.70 -19.55 -42.64
N ARG A 192 6.59 -19.31 -43.31
CA ARG A 192 5.86 -18.05 -43.24
C ARG A 192 4.45 -18.31 -42.76
N VAL A 193 3.89 -17.37 -42.01
CA VAL A 193 2.52 -17.47 -41.51
C VAL A 193 1.75 -16.31 -42.09
N SER A 194 0.55 -16.54 -42.62
CA SER A 194 -0.40 -15.49 -42.98
C SER A 194 -1.67 -15.63 -42.17
N LEU A 195 -2.52 -14.60 -42.22
CA LEU A 195 -3.89 -14.69 -41.73
C LEU A 195 -4.81 -15.06 -42.89
N ALA A 196 -5.87 -15.80 -42.59
CA ALA A 196 -6.95 -16.10 -43.52
C ALA A 196 -8.29 -16.13 -42.77
N PRO A 197 -9.42 -16.01 -43.47
CA PRO A 197 -10.73 -16.23 -42.87
C PRO A 197 -10.84 -17.62 -42.24
N GLY A 198 -11.44 -17.67 -41.05
CA GLY A 198 -11.64 -18.90 -40.27
C GLY A 198 -12.94 -19.63 -40.63
N PRO A 199 -13.54 -20.35 -39.68
CA PRO A 199 -14.81 -21.04 -39.90
C PRO A 199 -15.95 -20.08 -40.28
N LEU A 200 -16.81 -20.51 -41.22
CA LEU A 200 -17.92 -19.70 -41.76
C LEU A 200 -18.86 -19.14 -40.68
N HIS A 201 -19.10 -19.89 -39.60
CA HIS A 201 -19.96 -19.43 -38.51
C HIS A 201 -19.33 -18.26 -37.73
N GLU A 202 -18.01 -18.26 -37.52
CA GLU A 202 -17.31 -17.14 -36.87
C GLU A 202 -17.28 -15.91 -37.79
N ILE A 203 -17.04 -16.11 -39.09
CA ILE A 203 -17.06 -15.05 -40.12
C ILE A 203 -18.45 -14.37 -40.13
N GLY A 204 -19.52 -15.16 -40.11
CA GLY A 204 -20.89 -14.66 -40.08
C GLY A 204 -21.17 -13.77 -38.86
N VAL A 205 -20.69 -14.20 -37.68
CA VAL A 205 -20.81 -13.41 -36.44
C VAL A 205 -20.04 -12.10 -36.53
N VAL A 206 -18.80 -12.11 -37.05
CA VAL A 206 -18.01 -10.87 -37.23
C VAL A 206 -18.74 -9.91 -38.16
N ARG A 207 -19.21 -10.37 -39.32
CA ARG A 207 -19.98 -9.53 -40.27
C ARG A 207 -21.20 -8.92 -39.61
N LYS A 208 -21.96 -9.71 -38.83
CA LYS A 208 -23.13 -9.22 -38.08
C LYS A 208 -22.77 -8.20 -37.02
N ILE A 209 -21.67 -8.37 -36.30
CA ILE A 209 -21.19 -7.38 -35.31
C ILE A 209 -20.93 -6.02 -35.98
N PHE A 210 -20.21 -6.02 -37.11
CA PHE A 210 -19.91 -4.80 -37.86
C PHE A 210 -21.18 -4.16 -38.45
N GLU A 211 -22.08 -4.97 -39.01
CA GLU A 211 -23.37 -4.52 -39.55
C GLU A 211 -24.27 -3.90 -38.46
N TRP A 212 -24.40 -4.57 -37.31
CA TRP A 212 -25.18 -4.09 -36.16
C TRP A 212 -24.66 -2.76 -35.62
N TYR A 213 -23.34 -2.58 -35.60
CA TYR A 213 -22.73 -1.34 -35.13
C TYR A 213 -22.87 -0.20 -36.15
N ALA A 214 -22.54 -0.45 -37.42
CA ALA A 214 -22.58 0.56 -38.48
C ALA A 214 -24.01 0.98 -38.86
N TRP A 215 -24.88 0.01 -39.16
CA TRP A 215 -26.17 0.28 -39.81
C TRP A 215 -27.33 0.27 -38.82
N GLN A 216 -27.39 -0.71 -37.92
CA GLN A 216 -28.46 -0.79 -36.90
C GLN A 216 -28.18 0.10 -35.68
N LYS A 217 -27.01 0.74 -35.66
CA LYS A 217 -26.60 1.71 -34.65
C LYS A 217 -26.59 1.18 -33.21
N LEU A 218 -26.36 -0.12 -33.02
CA LEU A 218 -26.29 -0.76 -31.70
C LEU A 218 -24.98 -0.45 -30.97
N ASP A 219 -25.05 -0.28 -29.65
CA ASP A 219 -23.88 -0.05 -28.80
C ASP A 219 -23.13 -1.35 -28.54
N SER A 220 -21.82 -1.27 -28.24
CA SER A 220 -20.99 -2.45 -27.99
C SER A 220 -21.48 -3.33 -26.83
N ASN A 221 -22.15 -2.73 -25.82
CA ASN A 221 -22.81 -3.48 -24.75
C ASN A 221 -24.06 -4.23 -25.25
N ALA A 222 -24.88 -3.57 -26.08
CA ALA A 222 -26.08 -4.19 -26.65
C ALA A 222 -25.71 -5.35 -27.58
N ILE A 223 -24.65 -5.20 -28.38
CA ILE A 223 -24.10 -6.27 -29.23
C ILE A 223 -23.60 -7.44 -28.38
N ALA A 224 -22.82 -7.17 -27.33
CA ALA A 224 -22.33 -8.23 -26.44
C ALA A 224 -23.47 -8.99 -25.75
N ASN A 225 -24.48 -8.28 -25.24
CA ASN A 225 -25.65 -8.90 -24.62
C ASN A 225 -26.47 -9.71 -25.62
N ARG A 226 -26.62 -9.23 -26.85
CA ARG A 226 -27.31 -9.95 -27.93
C ARG A 226 -26.60 -11.27 -28.27
N LEU A 227 -25.28 -11.24 -28.44
CA LEU A 227 -24.49 -12.45 -28.70
C LEU A 227 -24.58 -13.46 -27.55
N ASN A 228 -24.48 -12.97 -26.31
CA ASN A 228 -24.63 -13.82 -25.12
C ASN A 228 -26.04 -14.40 -25.00
N GLY A 229 -27.08 -13.63 -25.37
CA GLY A 229 -28.46 -14.11 -25.40
C GLY A 229 -28.69 -15.20 -26.44
N PHE A 230 -27.92 -15.20 -27.53
CA PHE A 230 -27.89 -16.29 -28.51
C PHE A 230 -27.02 -17.49 -28.10
N GLY A 231 -26.38 -17.44 -26.92
CA GLY A 231 -25.48 -18.50 -26.45
C GLY A 231 -24.14 -18.56 -27.20
N ILE A 232 -23.80 -17.53 -27.99
CA ILE A 232 -22.56 -17.51 -28.77
C ILE A 232 -21.41 -17.06 -27.87
N CYS A 233 -20.43 -17.94 -27.66
CA CYS A 233 -19.21 -17.62 -26.91
C CYS A 233 -18.10 -17.09 -27.82
N ASN A 234 -17.11 -16.42 -27.22
CA ASN A 234 -15.88 -16.07 -27.93
C ASN A 234 -14.97 -17.31 -28.10
N ARG A 235 -13.85 -17.17 -28.85
CA ARG A 235 -12.90 -18.27 -29.12
C ARG A 235 -12.27 -18.92 -27.88
N ALA A 236 -12.32 -18.25 -26.72
CA ALA A 236 -11.85 -18.79 -25.45
C ALA A 236 -12.97 -19.47 -24.64
N GLY A 237 -14.16 -19.68 -25.23
CA GLY A 237 -15.33 -20.26 -24.56
C GLY A 237 -15.98 -19.33 -23.53
N ARG A 238 -15.69 -18.02 -23.57
CA ARG A 238 -16.18 -17.04 -22.58
C ARG A 238 -17.27 -16.14 -23.16
N PRO A 239 -18.18 -15.59 -22.32
CA PRO A 239 -19.18 -14.65 -22.78
C PRO A 239 -18.56 -13.36 -23.32
N TRP A 240 -19.22 -12.75 -24.30
CA TRP A 240 -18.86 -11.47 -24.86
C TRP A 240 -19.00 -10.34 -23.85
N ARG A 241 -18.06 -9.41 -23.89
CA ARG A 241 -18.08 -8.15 -23.13
C ARG A 241 -17.90 -7.01 -24.12
N ALA A 242 -18.41 -5.83 -23.80
CA ALA A 242 -18.27 -4.66 -24.68
C ALA A 242 -16.82 -4.37 -25.10
N ARG A 243 -15.85 -4.59 -24.21
CA ARG A 243 -14.42 -4.45 -24.54
C ARG A 243 -13.95 -5.35 -25.69
N HIS A 244 -14.48 -6.58 -25.79
CA HIS A 244 -14.09 -7.52 -26.84
C HIS A 244 -14.63 -7.04 -28.19
N ILE A 245 -15.86 -6.53 -28.19
CA ILE A 245 -16.51 -5.95 -29.37
C ILE A 245 -15.78 -4.68 -29.82
N LEU A 246 -15.48 -3.75 -28.91
CA LEU A 246 -14.73 -2.54 -29.24
C LEU A 246 -13.35 -2.86 -29.81
N GLN A 247 -12.60 -3.78 -29.18
CA GLN A 247 -11.30 -4.20 -29.69
C GLN A 247 -11.37 -4.82 -31.09
N MET A 248 -12.47 -5.51 -31.41
CA MET A 248 -12.73 -6.05 -32.74
C MET A 248 -13.01 -4.92 -33.75
N LEU A 249 -13.91 -4.00 -33.41
CA LEU A 249 -14.33 -2.89 -34.29
C LEU A 249 -13.18 -1.94 -34.64
N HIS A 250 -12.22 -1.72 -33.74
CA HIS A 250 -11.04 -0.89 -34.00
C HIS A 250 -9.97 -1.58 -34.86
N ASN A 251 -10.04 -2.89 -35.09
CA ASN A 251 -8.92 -3.63 -35.66
C ASN A 251 -9.01 -3.76 -37.19
N GLU A 252 -8.06 -3.15 -37.89
CA GLU A 252 -7.96 -3.13 -39.36
C GLU A 252 -7.70 -4.51 -39.99
N LYS A 253 -7.34 -5.52 -39.20
CA LYS A 253 -7.22 -6.90 -39.71
C LYS A 253 -8.52 -7.43 -40.32
N TYR A 254 -9.67 -6.93 -39.89
CA TYR A 254 -10.97 -7.39 -40.41
C TYR A 254 -11.26 -6.92 -41.84
N ILE A 255 -10.54 -5.91 -42.32
CA ILE A 255 -10.55 -5.46 -43.73
C ILE A 255 -9.32 -5.98 -44.51
N GLY A 256 -8.61 -6.97 -43.98
CA GLY A 256 -7.45 -7.55 -44.65
C GLY A 256 -6.15 -6.74 -44.53
N THR A 257 -6.12 -5.72 -43.66
CA THR A 257 -4.91 -4.88 -43.46
C THR A 257 -4.05 -5.47 -42.35
N ASN A 258 -2.77 -5.73 -42.65
CA ASN A 258 -1.79 -6.17 -41.67
C ASN A 258 -1.13 -4.95 -41.03
N VAL A 259 -1.21 -4.82 -39.71
CA VAL A 259 -0.63 -3.70 -38.95
C VAL A 259 0.36 -4.26 -37.94
N TYR A 260 1.62 -3.85 -38.06
CA TYR A 260 2.72 -4.27 -37.20
C TYR A 260 3.40 -3.08 -36.52
N SER A 261 4.17 -3.36 -35.47
CA SER A 261 4.94 -2.37 -34.72
C SER A 261 4.09 -1.33 -33.98
N ARG A 262 2.91 -1.71 -33.46
CA ARG A 262 2.13 -0.83 -32.56
C ARG A 262 2.83 -0.59 -31.22
N THR A 263 3.66 -1.54 -30.81
CA THR A 263 4.40 -1.53 -29.55
C THR A 263 5.80 -2.05 -29.77
N SER A 264 6.76 -1.52 -29.00
CA SER A 264 8.15 -2.00 -29.02
C SER A 264 8.64 -2.33 -27.62
N SER A 265 9.50 -3.36 -27.53
CA SER A 265 10.31 -3.70 -26.36
C SER A 265 11.59 -4.32 -26.89
N LYS A 266 12.59 -3.47 -27.15
CA LYS A 266 13.89 -3.89 -27.68
C LYS A 266 14.84 -4.16 -26.51
N LEU A 267 15.63 -5.23 -26.58
CA LEU A 267 16.69 -5.54 -25.61
C LEU A 267 16.22 -5.59 -24.15
N ALA A 268 15.02 -6.15 -23.89
CA ALA A 268 14.39 -6.19 -22.57
C ALA A 268 14.02 -4.81 -21.97
N ALA A 269 14.00 -3.75 -22.77
CA ALA A 269 13.45 -2.46 -22.36
C ALA A 269 11.95 -2.54 -22.09
N ARG A 270 11.43 -1.55 -21.36
CA ARG A 270 10.00 -1.44 -21.07
C ARG A 270 9.19 -1.36 -22.36
N TRP A 271 8.00 -1.97 -22.35
CA TRP A 271 7.04 -1.84 -23.44
C TRP A 271 6.60 -0.39 -23.62
N GLU A 272 6.75 0.10 -24.84
CA GLU A 272 6.33 1.42 -25.28
C GLU A 272 5.31 1.30 -26.42
N GLN A 273 4.32 2.21 -26.45
CA GLN A 273 3.40 2.36 -27.58
C GLN A 273 4.07 3.30 -28.59
N LEU A 274 4.21 2.84 -29.83
CA LEU A 274 4.79 3.66 -30.89
C LEU A 274 3.73 4.57 -31.51
N PRO A 275 4.11 5.79 -31.93
CA PRO A 275 3.20 6.70 -32.61
C PRO A 275 2.73 6.10 -33.93
N GLU A 276 1.56 6.54 -34.41
CA GLU A 276 0.87 5.90 -35.54
C GLU A 276 1.65 5.99 -36.85
N GLU A 277 2.54 6.96 -36.99
CA GLU A 277 3.39 7.20 -38.16
C GLU A 277 4.47 6.12 -38.31
N GLU A 278 4.89 5.50 -37.21
CA GLU A 278 5.89 4.43 -37.20
C GLU A 278 5.29 3.04 -37.45
N TRP A 279 3.97 2.94 -37.57
CA TRP A 279 3.30 1.66 -37.78
C TRP A 279 3.47 1.18 -39.22
N VAL A 280 3.89 -0.07 -39.38
CA VAL A 280 3.91 -0.71 -40.68
C VAL A 280 2.51 -1.20 -41.01
N ARG A 281 1.81 -0.49 -41.89
CA ARG A 281 0.46 -0.84 -42.38
C ARG A 281 0.55 -1.35 -43.82
N VAL A 282 0.04 -2.55 -44.06
CA VAL A 282 -0.01 -3.19 -45.37
C VAL A 282 -1.46 -3.51 -45.70
N PRO A 283 -2.14 -2.68 -46.50
CA PRO A 283 -3.50 -2.94 -46.96
C PRO A 283 -3.58 -4.23 -47.78
N HIS A 284 -4.72 -4.91 -47.73
CA HIS A 284 -5.00 -6.11 -48.55
C HIS A 284 -3.94 -7.22 -48.44
N ALA A 285 -3.26 -7.34 -47.30
CA ALA A 285 -2.28 -8.38 -47.03
C ALA A 285 -2.90 -9.79 -46.98
N PHE A 286 -4.19 -9.88 -46.66
CA PHE A 286 -4.95 -11.14 -46.66
C PHE A 286 -6.44 -10.87 -46.91
N GLU A 287 -7.20 -11.93 -47.14
CA GLU A 287 -8.63 -11.84 -47.46
C GLU A 287 -9.44 -11.16 -46.34
N ALA A 288 -10.24 -10.17 -46.73
CA ALA A 288 -11.03 -9.36 -45.82
C ALA A 288 -12.34 -10.08 -45.41
N ILE A 289 -12.68 -10.02 -44.12
CA ILE A 289 -13.97 -10.53 -43.63
C ILE A 289 -15.08 -9.49 -43.83
N VAL A 290 -14.74 -8.21 -43.66
CA VAL A 290 -15.65 -7.07 -43.72
C VAL A 290 -15.22 -6.16 -44.87
N ASP A 291 -16.19 -5.61 -45.58
CA ASP A 291 -15.95 -4.66 -46.67
C ASP A 291 -15.47 -3.31 -46.14
N ALA A 292 -14.69 -2.60 -46.97
CA ALA A 292 -14.12 -1.30 -46.61
C ALA A 292 -15.21 -0.25 -46.29
N LYS A 293 -16.38 -0.32 -46.94
CA LYS A 293 -17.49 0.63 -46.73
C LYS A 293 -18.11 0.47 -45.33
N THR A 294 -18.38 -0.77 -44.90
CA THR A 294 -18.87 -1.03 -43.54
C THR A 294 -17.83 -0.62 -42.49
N PHE A 295 -16.56 -0.94 -42.69
CA PHE A 295 -15.50 -0.54 -41.75
C PHE A 295 -15.34 0.98 -41.65
N ALA A 296 -15.39 1.70 -42.77
CA ALA A 296 -15.36 3.16 -42.79
C ALA A 296 -16.58 3.78 -42.07
N ALA A 297 -17.76 3.16 -42.16
CA ALA A 297 -18.93 3.59 -41.38
C ALA A 297 -18.73 3.38 -39.87
N VAL A 298 -18.14 2.25 -39.47
CA VAL A 298 -17.75 2.00 -38.06
C VAL A 298 -16.75 3.03 -37.58
N ARG A 299 -15.70 3.33 -38.36
CA ARG A 299 -14.64 4.27 -37.97
C ARG A 299 -15.19 5.69 -37.79
N ARG A 300 -15.96 6.20 -38.75
CA ARG A 300 -16.63 7.50 -38.63
C ARG A 300 -17.48 7.61 -37.36
N ARG A 301 -18.18 6.53 -37.01
CA ARG A 301 -18.96 6.49 -35.77
C ARG A 301 -18.07 6.49 -34.52
N LEU A 302 -16.99 5.71 -34.50
CA LEU A 302 -16.04 5.71 -33.38
C LEU A 302 -15.41 7.09 -33.19
N ASP A 303 -14.98 7.73 -34.28
CA ASP A 303 -14.37 9.06 -34.25
C ASP A 303 -15.36 10.14 -33.78
N SER A 304 -16.66 9.99 -34.07
CA SER A 304 -17.70 10.90 -33.56
C SER A 304 -17.81 10.93 -32.03
N PHE A 305 -17.38 9.87 -31.33
CA PHE A 305 -17.32 9.83 -29.86
C PHE A 305 -16.03 10.44 -29.29
N HIS A 306 -14.99 10.64 -30.12
CA HIS A 306 -13.74 11.27 -29.71
C HIS A 306 -13.77 12.80 -29.81
N ARG A 307 -14.82 13.39 -30.41
CA ARG A 307 -15.08 14.82 -30.33
C ARG A 307 -15.29 15.22 -28.87
N VAL A 308 -14.49 16.17 -28.38
CA VAL A 308 -14.75 16.80 -27.09
C VAL A 308 -16.04 17.60 -27.23
N PRO A 309 -17.11 17.27 -26.47
CA PRO A 309 -18.36 18.02 -26.57
C PRO A 309 -18.14 19.44 -26.04
N ASP A 310 -18.68 20.42 -26.75
CA ASP A 310 -18.60 21.82 -26.32
C ASP A 310 -19.41 22.02 -25.04
N ARG A 311 -19.09 23.08 -24.28
CA ARG A 311 -19.77 23.40 -23.02
C ARG A 311 -21.30 23.41 -23.15
N ALA A 312 -21.82 23.94 -24.25
CA ALA A 312 -23.26 23.97 -24.55
C ALA A 312 -23.86 22.57 -24.75
N GLU A 313 -23.13 21.67 -25.44
CA GLU A 313 -23.54 20.28 -25.67
C GLU A 313 -23.56 19.48 -24.36
N ILE A 314 -22.58 19.73 -23.46
CA ILE A 314 -22.55 19.12 -22.13
C ILE A 314 -23.78 19.56 -21.31
N LEU A 315 -24.09 20.86 -21.27
CA LEU A 315 -25.26 21.38 -20.56
C LEU A 315 -26.57 20.81 -21.13
N ALA A 316 -26.70 20.73 -22.46
CA ALA A 316 -27.86 20.12 -23.12
C ALA A 316 -28.01 18.63 -22.75
N GLY A 317 -26.90 17.88 -22.71
CA GLY A 317 -26.87 16.49 -22.29
C GLY A 317 -27.30 16.31 -20.84
N LEU A 318 -26.84 17.17 -19.93
CA LEU A 318 -27.26 17.16 -18.52
C LEU A 318 -28.76 17.48 -18.36
N ARG A 319 -29.27 18.52 -19.03
CA ARG A 319 -30.71 18.87 -19.02
C ARG A 319 -31.58 17.72 -19.53
N LYS A 320 -31.12 16.98 -20.54
CA LYS A 320 -31.83 15.80 -21.08
C LYS A 320 -31.88 14.64 -20.09
N VAL A 321 -30.83 14.42 -19.29
CA VAL A 321 -30.84 13.40 -18.24
C VAL A 321 -31.79 13.79 -17.11
N VAL A 322 -31.81 15.08 -16.74
CA VAL A 322 -32.80 15.61 -15.77
C VAL A 322 -34.22 15.39 -16.27
N ALA A 323 -34.52 15.74 -17.53
CA ALA A 323 -35.85 15.57 -18.12
C ALA A 323 -36.30 14.09 -18.19
N SER A 324 -35.37 13.16 -18.46
CA SER A 324 -35.72 11.74 -18.64
C SER A 324 -35.79 10.93 -17.34
N LYS A 325 -34.95 11.25 -16.34
CA LYS A 325 -34.84 10.46 -15.10
C LYS A 325 -35.30 11.21 -13.86
N GLY A 326 -35.58 12.50 -13.95
CA GLY A 326 -35.98 13.38 -12.84
C GLY A 326 -34.89 13.66 -11.81
N ARG A 327 -33.76 12.92 -11.86
CA ARG A 327 -32.64 13.05 -10.94
C ARG A 327 -31.30 12.95 -11.64
N LEU A 328 -30.36 13.80 -11.22
CA LEU A 328 -29.00 13.85 -11.72
C LEU A 328 -28.01 13.50 -10.62
N SER A 329 -27.23 12.45 -10.88
CA SER A 329 -26.19 11.90 -10.02
C SER A 329 -25.14 11.21 -10.86
N GLN A 330 -23.95 10.94 -10.31
CA GLN A 330 -22.91 10.18 -11.02
C GLN A 330 -23.41 8.82 -11.52
N SER A 331 -24.27 8.14 -10.76
CA SER A 331 -24.83 6.85 -11.18
C SER A 331 -25.82 7.02 -12.34
N THR A 332 -26.67 8.05 -12.32
CA THR A 332 -27.62 8.31 -13.42
C THR A 332 -26.92 8.76 -14.70
N LEU A 333 -25.83 9.54 -14.61
CA LEU A 333 -24.99 9.90 -15.75
C LEU A 333 -24.33 8.66 -16.36
N ARG A 334 -23.71 7.81 -15.54
CA ARG A 334 -23.10 6.55 -16.01
C ARG A 334 -24.11 5.57 -16.60
N ALA A 335 -25.34 5.57 -16.11
CA ALA A 335 -26.40 4.71 -16.58
C ALA A 335 -27.13 5.25 -17.83
N SER A 336 -26.74 6.41 -18.35
CA SER A 336 -27.40 7.04 -19.50
C SER A 336 -26.44 7.08 -20.68
N CYS A 337 -26.76 6.35 -21.76
CA CYS A 337 -25.88 6.26 -22.94
C CYS A 337 -25.69 7.59 -23.68
N LYS A 338 -26.62 8.54 -23.53
CA LYS A 338 -26.58 9.87 -24.16
C LYS A 338 -26.12 10.99 -23.22
N ALA A 339 -25.63 10.64 -22.02
CA ALA A 339 -25.13 11.61 -21.06
C ALA A 339 -23.63 11.87 -21.25
N PRO A 340 -23.16 13.11 -21.01
CA PRO A 340 -21.74 13.38 -20.95
C PRO A 340 -21.09 12.57 -19.81
N SER A 341 -19.83 12.16 -20.00
CA SER A 341 -19.11 11.43 -18.96
C SER A 341 -18.88 12.31 -17.74
N VAL A 342 -18.90 11.71 -16.54
CA VAL A 342 -18.65 12.44 -15.28
C VAL A 342 -17.31 13.17 -15.32
N GLU A 343 -16.30 12.55 -15.93
CA GLU A 343 -14.97 13.11 -16.08
C GLU A 343 -14.94 14.30 -17.03
N CYS A 344 -15.69 14.25 -18.15
CA CYS A 344 -15.83 15.39 -19.07
C CYS A 344 -16.48 16.59 -18.37
N VAL A 345 -17.56 16.36 -17.60
CA VAL A 345 -18.24 17.42 -16.84
C VAL A 345 -17.31 18.00 -15.76
N MET A 346 -16.57 17.17 -15.05
CA MET A 346 -15.64 17.65 -14.02
C MET A 346 -14.44 18.40 -14.61
N ARG A 347 -13.96 18.01 -15.79
CA ARG A 347 -12.87 18.70 -16.48
C ARG A 347 -13.28 20.11 -16.92
N GLU A 348 -14.48 20.24 -17.47
CA GLU A 348 -14.99 21.52 -18.00
C GLU A 348 -15.42 22.47 -16.88
N PHE A 349 -16.21 21.99 -15.91
CA PHE A 349 -16.82 22.83 -14.88
C PHE A 349 -16.08 22.79 -13.52
N GLY A 350 -15.03 21.99 -13.39
CA GLY A 350 -14.29 21.74 -12.14
C GLY A 350 -15.03 20.84 -11.14
N SER A 351 -16.36 20.95 -11.04
CA SER A 351 -17.20 20.11 -10.19
C SER A 351 -18.58 19.84 -10.81
N LEU A 352 -19.21 18.74 -10.39
CA LEU A 352 -20.58 18.43 -10.80
C LEU A 352 -21.58 19.49 -10.31
N ASN A 353 -21.34 20.13 -9.17
CA ASN A 353 -22.25 21.14 -8.63
C ASN A 353 -22.18 22.46 -9.41
N ALA A 354 -21.00 22.83 -9.92
CA ALA A 354 -20.88 23.96 -10.84
C ALA A 354 -21.74 23.71 -12.09
N ALA A 355 -21.66 22.50 -12.65
CA ALA A 355 -22.52 22.10 -13.75
C ALA A 355 -24.02 22.07 -13.37
N TYR A 356 -24.37 21.65 -12.14
CA TYR A 356 -25.76 21.65 -11.65
C TYR A 356 -26.35 23.06 -11.51
N ARG A 357 -25.55 24.02 -11.02
CA ARG A 357 -25.96 25.44 -10.94
C ARG A 357 -26.27 26.00 -12.32
N GLU A 358 -25.45 25.71 -13.32
CA GLU A 358 -25.66 26.22 -14.69
C GLU A 358 -26.88 25.62 -15.41
N ILE A 359 -27.27 24.39 -15.06
CA ILE A 359 -28.50 23.79 -15.58
C ILE A 359 -29.74 24.09 -14.73
N GLY A 360 -29.59 24.82 -13.62
CA GLY A 360 -30.68 25.10 -12.68
C GLY A 360 -31.20 23.86 -11.94
N TYR A 361 -30.37 22.82 -11.79
CA TYR A 361 -30.75 21.57 -11.12
C TYR A 361 -30.36 21.62 -9.65
N ALA A 362 -31.36 21.62 -8.76
CA ALA A 362 -31.12 21.46 -7.32
C ALA A 362 -31.07 19.96 -6.98
N PRO A 363 -29.89 19.40 -6.64
CA PRO A 363 -29.82 18.01 -6.23
C PRO A 363 -30.57 17.81 -4.91
N ASN A 364 -31.13 16.60 -4.69
CA ASN A 364 -31.78 16.21 -3.42
C ASN A 364 -30.76 15.96 -2.28
N LEU A 365 -29.57 16.55 -2.40
CA LEU A 365 -28.49 16.59 -1.42
C LEU A 365 -28.54 17.99 -0.82
N ASP A 366 -28.57 18.08 0.52
CA ASP A 366 -28.50 19.35 1.25
C ASP A 366 -27.43 20.27 0.62
N PRO A 367 -27.81 21.37 -0.07
CA PRO A 367 -26.88 22.24 -0.78
C PRO A 367 -25.76 22.75 0.12
N GLU A 368 -26.11 23.05 1.38
CA GLU A 368 -25.17 23.49 2.40
C GLU A 368 -24.08 22.45 2.65
N ARG A 369 -24.39 21.16 2.61
CA ARG A 369 -23.38 20.10 2.81
C ARG A 369 -22.32 20.10 1.72
N SER A 370 -22.71 20.42 0.49
CA SER A 370 -21.76 20.41 -0.62
C SER A 370 -20.91 21.68 -0.68
N GLU A 371 -21.49 22.84 -0.37
CA GLU A 371 -20.74 24.09 -0.23
C GLU A 371 -19.73 24.01 0.93
N ASN A 372 -20.17 23.43 2.06
CA ASN A 372 -19.28 23.10 3.17
C ASN A 372 -18.12 22.20 2.71
N ARG A 373 -18.37 21.19 1.85
CA ARG A 373 -17.29 20.30 1.39
C ARG A 373 -16.25 21.01 0.51
N ASP A 374 -16.68 21.98 -0.30
CA ASP A 374 -15.76 22.77 -1.12
C ASP A 374 -14.93 23.73 -0.25
N ILE A 375 -15.55 24.33 0.78
CA ILE A 375 -14.84 25.12 1.81
C ILE A 375 -13.81 24.24 2.54
N GLU A 376 -14.23 23.08 3.03
CA GLU A 376 -13.37 22.10 3.71
C GLU A 376 -12.13 21.74 2.88
N ARG A 377 -12.30 21.43 1.58
CA ARG A 377 -11.16 21.10 0.69
C ARG A 377 -10.23 22.27 0.44
N ARG A 378 -10.77 23.49 0.29
CA ARG A 378 -9.95 24.70 0.14
C ARG A 378 -9.11 24.94 1.39
N VAL A 379 -9.70 24.80 2.57
CA VAL A 379 -8.98 24.92 3.84
C VAL A 379 -7.95 23.80 4.01
N GLU A 380 -8.27 22.55 3.71
CA GLU A 380 -7.30 21.42 3.72
C GLU A 380 -6.08 21.74 2.84
N THR A 381 -6.31 22.27 1.64
CA THR A 381 -5.24 22.63 0.70
C THR A 381 -4.42 23.82 1.19
N MET A 382 -5.09 24.85 1.72
CA MET A 382 -4.45 26.06 2.24
C MET A 382 -3.57 25.72 3.46
N VAL A 383 -4.08 24.96 4.43
CA VAL A 383 -3.32 24.51 5.60
C VAL A 383 -2.11 23.67 5.17
N ALA A 384 -2.27 22.75 4.20
CA ALA A 384 -1.17 21.97 3.67
C ALA A 384 -0.07 22.83 3.03
N GLN A 385 -0.45 23.83 2.23
CA GLN A 385 0.48 24.73 1.55
C GLN A 385 1.22 25.65 2.53
N VAL A 386 0.51 26.22 3.51
CA VAL A 386 1.12 27.10 4.52
C VAL A 386 2.08 26.31 5.41
N THR A 387 1.62 25.18 5.95
CA THR A 387 2.45 24.32 6.81
C THR A 387 3.67 23.81 6.03
N GLY A 388 3.48 23.37 4.79
CA GLY A 388 4.56 22.89 3.95
C GLY A 388 5.62 23.96 3.62
N ARG A 389 5.21 25.22 3.39
CA ARG A 389 6.14 26.32 3.18
C ARG A 389 6.98 26.62 4.42
N ILE A 390 6.35 26.74 5.60
CA ILE A 390 7.05 27.02 6.86
C ILE A 390 8.06 25.93 7.20
N LEU A 391 7.71 24.66 6.95
CA LEU A 391 8.62 23.55 7.18
C LEU A 391 9.78 23.53 6.17
N ALA A 392 9.52 23.87 4.90
CA ALA A 392 10.55 23.99 3.89
C ALA A 392 11.53 25.14 4.18
N GLU A 393 11.05 26.29 4.68
CA GLU A 393 11.89 27.41 5.14
C GLU A 393 12.81 27.01 6.30
N LYS A 394 12.41 26.03 7.12
CA LYS A 394 13.22 25.44 8.18
C LYS A 394 14.17 24.33 7.69
N GLY A 395 14.23 24.07 6.39
CA GLY A 395 15.15 23.10 5.78
C GLY A 395 14.61 21.68 5.62
N HIS A 396 13.32 21.43 5.91
CA HIS A 396 12.72 20.11 5.73
C HIS A 396 12.31 19.83 4.27
N GLN A 397 12.47 18.60 3.80
CA GLN A 397 11.91 18.15 2.53
C GLN A 397 10.44 17.78 2.71
N VAL A 398 9.55 18.53 2.05
CA VAL A 398 8.10 18.34 2.19
C VAL A 398 7.45 17.94 0.87
N HIS A 399 6.70 16.83 0.90
CA HIS A 399 5.91 16.37 -0.24
C HIS A 399 4.42 16.29 0.12
N TYR A 400 3.56 16.96 -0.66
CA TYR A 400 2.11 16.93 -0.46
C TYR A 400 1.39 16.09 -1.52
N GLU A 401 0.71 15.03 -1.07
CA GLU A 401 -0.07 14.15 -1.94
C GLU A 401 -1.56 14.56 -1.95
N LYS A 402 -1.99 15.20 -3.04
CA LYS A 402 -3.36 15.75 -3.20
C LYS A 402 -4.48 14.72 -3.07
N HIS A 403 -4.25 13.46 -3.41
CA HIS A 403 -5.31 12.43 -3.41
C HIS A 403 -5.62 11.87 -2.01
N SER A 404 -4.63 11.85 -1.13
CA SER A 404 -4.74 11.34 0.24
C SER A 404 -4.82 12.47 1.29
N SER A 405 -4.61 13.72 0.86
CA SER A 405 -4.44 14.91 1.70
C SER A 405 -3.35 14.70 2.75
N THR A 406 -2.27 14.01 2.36
CA THR A 406 -1.17 13.64 3.25
C THR A 406 0.07 14.47 2.93
N LEU A 407 0.67 15.03 3.98
CA LEU A 407 1.94 15.72 3.95
C LEU A 407 3.03 14.78 4.48
N CYS A 408 4.06 14.51 3.68
CA CYS A 408 5.21 13.71 4.05
C CYS A 408 6.42 14.63 4.28
N ILE A 409 7.05 14.53 5.45
CA ILE A 409 8.20 15.35 5.85
C ILE A 409 9.43 14.44 5.99
N ASP A 410 10.53 14.79 5.31
CA ASP A 410 11.83 14.12 5.32
C ASP A 410 11.76 12.60 5.07
N ALA A 411 10.79 12.17 4.27
CA ALA A 411 10.43 10.76 4.05
C ALA A 411 10.17 9.96 5.35
N MET A 412 9.94 10.64 6.48
CA MET A 412 9.82 10.06 7.82
C MET A 412 8.39 10.20 8.35
N LEU A 413 7.94 11.43 8.58
CA LEU A 413 6.67 11.72 9.23
C LEU A 413 5.56 11.93 8.21
N ARG A 414 4.40 11.32 8.46
CA ARG A 414 3.22 11.42 7.59
C ARG A 414 2.04 12.02 8.33
N PHE A 415 1.60 13.20 7.89
CA PHE A 415 0.49 13.95 8.46
C PHE A 415 -0.69 13.96 7.50
N GLN A 416 -1.88 13.53 7.95
CA GLN A 416 -3.10 13.74 7.18
C GLN A 416 -3.81 15.00 7.64
N ILE A 417 -4.10 15.90 6.71
CA ILE A 417 -4.82 17.15 7.00
C ILE A 417 -6.30 16.96 6.65
N VAL A 418 -7.16 17.26 7.62
CA VAL A 418 -8.61 17.06 7.54
C VAL A 418 -9.30 18.31 8.09
N ALA A 419 -10.10 19.01 7.29
CA ALA A 419 -10.88 20.16 7.78
C ALA A 419 -12.38 19.84 7.70
N ARG A 420 -13.15 20.08 8.76
CA ARG A 420 -14.58 19.72 8.80
C ARG A 420 -15.46 20.78 9.44
N CYS A 421 -16.60 21.03 8.80
CA CYS A 421 -17.72 21.76 9.38
C CYS A 421 -18.51 20.84 10.35
N PRO A 422 -19.21 21.40 11.34
CA PRO A 422 -19.99 20.61 12.27
C PRO A 422 -21.20 19.93 11.60
N TRP A 423 -21.51 18.74 12.10
CA TRP A 423 -22.75 18.03 11.81
C TRP A 423 -23.84 18.50 12.77
N THR A 424 -25.04 18.76 12.26
CA THR A 424 -26.23 19.03 13.08
C THR A 424 -27.22 17.88 12.89
N PHE A 425 -27.44 17.08 13.93
CA PHE A 425 -28.54 16.11 13.93
C PHE A 425 -29.82 16.80 14.45
N HIS A 426 -30.89 16.78 13.66
CA HIS A 426 -32.27 17.14 14.06
C HIS A 426 -32.40 18.36 14.99
N ARG A 427 -31.94 19.54 14.53
CA ARG A 427 -32.05 20.82 15.27
C ARG A 427 -31.46 20.80 16.69
N LYS A 428 -30.39 20.03 16.92
CA LYS A 428 -29.54 20.09 18.13
C LYS A 428 -28.10 20.48 17.79
N GLU A 429 -27.36 20.87 18.83
CA GLU A 429 -26.00 21.42 18.86
C GLU A 429 -24.99 20.79 17.85
N PRO A 430 -24.06 21.59 17.31
CA PRO A 430 -23.06 21.15 16.33
C PRO A 430 -22.08 20.12 16.89
N CYS A 431 -21.83 19.02 16.15
CA CYS A 431 -20.83 18.01 16.50
C CYS A 431 -19.75 17.83 15.43
N TRP A 432 -18.49 17.67 15.87
CA TRP A 432 -17.35 17.42 14.97
C TRP A 432 -16.95 15.95 15.08
N VAL A 433 -16.86 15.29 13.92
CA VAL A 433 -16.59 13.86 13.81
C VAL A 433 -15.33 13.65 12.96
N ALA A 434 -14.39 12.87 13.48
CA ALA A 434 -13.19 12.44 12.80
C ALA A 434 -13.23 10.95 12.48
N ARG A 435 -12.46 10.51 11.49
CA ARG A 435 -12.32 9.10 11.13
C ARG A 435 -10.89 8.84 10.72
N TRP A 436 -10.20 7.98 11.47
CA TRP A 436 -8.85 7.55 11.13
C TRP A 436 -8.87 6.69 9.86
N PRO A 437 -7.94 6.87 8.90
CA PRO A 437 -7.92 6.08 7.66
C PRO A 437 -7.63 4.60 7.92
N ASP A 438 -8.34 3.71 7.20
CA ASP A 438 -8.17 2.24 7.28
C ASP A 438 -7.30 1.66 6.15
N CYS A 439 -6.84 2.52 5.22
CA CYS A 439 -6.11 2.15 4.02
C CYS A 439 -4.79 2.91 3.83
N PHE A 440 -4.53 3.95 4.62
CA PHE A 440 -3.32 4.76 4.56
C PHE A 440 -2.54 4.65 5.86
N ASP A 441 -1.21 4.56 5.75
CA ASP A 441 -0.33 4.56 6.91
C ASP A 441 0.12 5.98 7.23
N ILE A 442 -0.58 6.59 8.19
CA ILE A 442 -0.30 7.95 8.70
C ILE A 442 0.17 7.87 10.15
N ASP A 443 0.97 8.84 10.57
CA ASP A 443 1.48 8.96 11.94
C ASP A 443 0.64 9.94 12.77
N PHE A 444 0.17 11.01 12.13
CA PHE A 444 -0.63 12.04 12.77
C PHE A 444 -1.80 12.46 11.87
N MET A 445 -2.93 12.78 12.50
CA MET A 445 -4.05 13.45 11.86
C MET A 445 -4.18 14.86 12.40
N ILE A 446 -4.07 15.85 11.52
CA ILE A 446 -4.32 17.27 11.80
C ILE A 446 -5.78 17.55 11.44
N TYR A 447 -6.63 17.65 12.45
CA TYR A 447 -8.06 17.89 12.27
C TYR A 447 -8.40 19.36 12.55
N CYS A 448 -8.80 20.11 11.52
CA CYS A 448 -9.17 21.51 11.60
C CYS A 448 -10.69 21.64 11.78
N ARG A 449 -11.13 22.37 12.80
CA ARG A 449 -12.55 22.66 13.00
C ARG A 449 -12.92 23.96 12.30
N LEU A 450 -13.99 23.91 11.51
CA LEU A 450 -14.56 25.06 10.83
C LEU A 450 -15.96 25.36 11.37
N PRO A 451 -16.41 26.62 11.43
CA PRO A 451 -17.82 26.95 11.57
C PRO A 451 -18.59 26.54 10.31
N ARG A 452 -19.91 26.38 10.42
CA ARG A 452 -20.75 26.08 9.25
C ARG A 452 -20.73 27.31 8.31
N GLY A 453 -20.50 27.09 7.02
CA GLY A 453 -20.52 28.14 5.99
C GLY A 453 -19.35 29.12 5.99
N SER A 454 -18.34 28.95 6.87
CA SER A 454 -17.16 29.82 6.94
C SER A 454 -15.88 29.03 6.72
N ALA A 455 -14.88 29.69 6.12
CA ALA A 455 -13.53 29.16 5.95
C ALA A 455 -12.59 29.50 7.13
N GLU A 456 -13.11 30.20 8.15
CA GLU A 456 -12.36 30.54 9.35
C GLU A 456 -12.02 29.29 10.16
N ILE A 457 -10.77 29.18 10.62
CA ILE A 457 -10.32 28.04 11.41
C ILE A 457 -10.57 28.36 12.88
N LEU A 458 -11.33 27.50 13.56
CA LEU A 458 -11.59 27.63 15.00
C LEU A 458 -10.38 27.19 15.82
N ASP A 459 -9.85 25.99 15.51
CA ASP A 459 -8.68 25.38 16.14
C ASP A 459 -8.28 24.08 15.42
N PHE A 460 -7.23 23.46 15.94
CA PHE A 460 -6.65 22.22 15.45
C PHE A 460 -6.69 21.13 16.52
N PHE A 461 -6.93 19.89 16.11
CA PHE A 461 -6.60 18.71 16.88
C PHE A 461 -5.43 17.99 16.22
N VAL A 462 -4.35 17.75 16.98
CA VAL A 462 -3.18 17.00 16.52
C VAL A 462 -3.25 15.61 17.14
N LEU A 463 -3.76 14.65 16.36
CA LEU A 463 -4.09 13.30 16.85
C LEU A 463 -2.99 12.31 16.43
N PRO A 464 -2.21 11.74 17.38
CA PRO A 464 -1.18 10.75 17.07
C PRO A 464 -1.77 9.39 16.72
N TYR A 465 -0.96 8.53 16.10
CA TYR A 465 -1.31 7.14 15.84
C TYR A 465 -1.78 6.45 17.12
N GLY A 466 -2.93 5.77 17.05
CA GLY A 466 -3.54 5.10 18.20
C GLY A 466 -4.61 5.92 18.93
N SER A 467 -4.71 7.23 18.68
CA SER A 467 -5.73 8.10 19.28
C SER A 467 -7.17 7.77 18.84
N LEU A 468 -7.35 7.28 17.62
CA LEU A 468 -8.64 6.94 17.02
C LEU A 468 -8.65 5.53 16.40
N PRO A 469 -9.77 4.79 16.47
CA PRO A 469 -9.92 3.49 15.81
C PRO A 469 -9.89 3.62 14.28
N PRO A 470 -9.07 2.82 13.56
CA PRO A 470 -9.03 2.84 12.10
C PRO A 470 -10.38 2.49 11.47
N GLY A 471 -10.86 3.35 10.57
CA GLY A 471 -12.04 3.11 9.75
C GLY A 471 -13.38 3.41 10.43
N GLU A 472 -13.40 3.81 11.71
CA GLU A 472 -14.61 4.18 12.44
C GLU A 472 -14.74 5.70 12.63
N PHE A 473 -15.98 6.19 12.67
CA PHE A 473 -16.26 7.61 12.93
C PHE A 473 -16.34 7.85 14.43
N THR A 474 -15.57 8.82 14.91
CA THR A 474 -15.47 9.18 16.33
C THR A 474 -15.76 10.67 16.52
N THR A 475 -16.67 10.99 17.42
CA THR A 475 -16.99 12.39 17.77
C THR A 475 -15.87 12.98 18.61
N LEU A 476 -15.19 14.01 18.08
CA LEU A 476 -14.15 14.75 18.78
C LEU A 476 -14.75 15.76 19.76
N GLN A 477 -15.84 16.43 19.35
CA GLN A 477 -16.53 17.42 20.16
C GLN A 477 -18.05 17.36 19.94
N GLY A 478 -18.78 17.33 21.05
CA GLY A 478 -20.24 17.33 21.13
C GLY A 478 -20.70 17.21 22.59
N ARG A 479 -22.02 17.21 22.82
CA ARG A 479 -22.67 17.27 24.16
C ARG A 479 -22.19 16.22 25.19
N ASP A 480 -21.70 15.07 24.72
CA ASP A 480 -21.48 13.87 25.55
C ASP A 480 -20.03 13.34 25.61
N ARG A 481 -19.03 13.98 24.97
CA ARG A 481 -17.65 13.46 24.92
C ARG A 481 -16.61 14.59 24.87
N GLN A 482 -15.70 14.64 25.85
CA GLN A 482 -14.46 15.43 25.78
C GLN A 482 -13.17 14.66 26.14
N PRO A 483 -12.93 13.43 25.65
CA PRO A 483 -11.68 12.73 25.95
C PRO A 483 -10.47 13.23 25.15
N TYR A 484 -10.65 14.15 24.19
CA TYR A 484 -9.59 14.59 23.26
C TYR A 484 -9.14 16.04 23.48
N ARG A 485 -9.52 16.67 24.61
CA ARG A 485 -9.20 18.07 24.89
C ARG A 485 -7.69 18.34 24.96
N SER A 486 -6.91 17.34 25.36
CA SER A 486 -5.45 17.37 25.42
C SER A 486 -4.78 17.50 24.05
N PHE A 487 -5.41 17.00 22.98
CA PHE A 487 -4.91 17.10 21.60
C PHE A 487 -5.32 18.40 20.90
N ARG A 488 -6.01 19.31 21.59
CA ARG A 488 -6.53 20.55 21.02
C ARG A 488 -5.51 21.66 21.13
N HIS A 489 -5.19 22.29 20.00
CA HIS A 489 -4.21 23.38 19.89
C HIS A 489 -4.82 24.56 19.14
N ALA A 490 -4.44 25.78 19.54
CA ALA A 490 -4.85 26.99 18.85
C ALA A 490 -4.16 27.14 17.48
N ASP A 491 -2.93 26.63 17.37
CA ASP A 491 -2.11 26.69 16.16
C ASP A 491 -1.34 25.38 15.92
N LEU A 492 -0.51 25.39 14.88
CA LEU A 492 0.30 24.25 14.46
C LEU A 492 1.78 24.37 14.89
N ARG A 493 2.12 25.22 15.87
CA ARG A 493 3.51 25.37 16.34
C ARG A 493 4.06 24.05 16.91
N LEU A 494 3.20 23.23 17.51
CA LEU A 494 3.57 21.89 17.97
C LEU A 494 4.16 21.03 16.85
N LEU A 495 3.67 21.14 15.61
CA LEU A 495 4.23 20.38 14.48
C LEU A 495 5.68 20.79 14.20
N ILE A 496 5.97 22.08 14.29
CA ILE A 496 7.31 22.64 14.10
C ILE A 496 8.26 22.16 15.19
N GLU A 497 7.79 22.09 16.44
CA GLU A 497 8.57 21.53 17.55
C GLU A 497 8.82 20.01 17.38
N MET A 498 7.81 19.26 16.91
CA MET A 498 7.93 17.82 16.70
C MET A 498 8.84 17.45 15.52
N THR A 499 8.99 18.32 14.53
CA THR A 499 9.89 18.09 13.39
C THR A 499 11.32 18.51 13.65
N GLY A 500 11.64 19.09 14.81
CA GLY A 500 13.01 19.48 15.15
C GLY A 500 13.98 18.30 15.07
N THR A 501 15.10 18.48 14.36
CA THR A 501 16.18 17.49 14.21
C THR A 501 17.51 18.04 14.70
N THR A 502 18.33 17.18 15.29
CA THR A 502 19.72 17.44 15.73
C THR A 502 20.70 16.48 15.06
N GLY A 503 21.97 16.87 15.02
CA GLY A 503 23.04 16.07 14.42
C GLY A 503 23.45 14.87 15.28
N LEU A 504 23.89 13.80 14.62
CA LEU A 504 24.36 12.55 15.23
C LEU A 504 25.55 12.76 16.18
N GLU A 505 26.37 13.80 15.97
CA GLU A 505 27.54 14.13 16.81
C GLU A 505 27.14 14.51 18.24
N GLU A 506 25.98 15.15 18.40
CA GLU A 506 25.44 15.55 19.70
C GLU A 506 24.97 14.35 20.50
N VAL A 507 24.52 13.30 19.81
CA VAL A 507 24.19 11.99 20.41
C VAL A 507 25.46 11.31 20.91
N SER A 508 26.54 11.30 20.13
CA SER A 508 27.83 10.75 20.56
C SER A 508 28.42 11.50 21.76
N ARG A 509 28.21 12.81 21.85
CA ARG A 509 28.62 13.63 23.01
C ARG A 509 27.82 13.27 24.26
N LEU A 510 26.49 13.23 24.17
CA LEU A 510 25.61 12.90 25.30
C LEU A 510 25.77 11.46 25.78
N VAL A 511 26.00 10.52 24.86
CA VAL A 511 26.31 9.12 25.21
C VAL A 511 27.64 9.03 25.96
N LYS A 512 28.68 9.74 25.49
CA LYS A 512 29.99 9.80 26.19
C LYS A 512 29.88 10.42 27.58
N GLU A 513 29.18 11.55 27.69
CA GLU A 513 28.93 12.24 28.97
C GLU A 513 28.13 11.36 29.95
N ALA A 514 27.21 10.53 29.46
CA ALA A 514 26.45 9.58 30.29
C ALA A 514 27.27 8.33 30.68
N THR A 515 28.15 7.83 29.80
CA THR A 515 29.01 6.67 30.08
C THR A 515 30.19 7.00 30.99
N ASP A 516 30.75 8.22 30.94
CA ASP A 516 31.86 8.65 31.82
C ASP A 516 31.46 8.75 33.30
N THR A 517 30.16 8.78 33.62
CA THR A 517 29.64 8.79 34.99
C THR A 517 29.36 7.41 35.60
N THR A 518 29.57 6.31 34.87
CA THR A 518 29.24 4.96 35.35
C THR A 518 30.35 3.97 35.00
N GLN A 519 30.94 3.32 36.01
CA GLN A 519 31.70 2.09 35.82
C GLN A 519 30.75 1.03 35.25
N VAL A 520 30.89 0.72 33.97
CA VAL A 520 30.10 -0.30 33.27
C VAL A 520 30.84 -1.63 33.39
N ASP A 521 30.68 -2.30 34.53
CA ASP A 521 30.75 -3.75 34.62
C ASP A 521 29.40 -4.21 35.20
N ASP A 522 28.78 -5.22 34.59
CA ASP A 522 27.44 -5.77 34.85
C ASP A 522 26.22 -5.00 34.30
N LEU A 523 26.02 -5.05 32.97
CA LEU A 523 24.65 -5.14 32.42
C LEU A 523 24.27 -6.63 32.35
N PRO A 524 23.40 -7.16 33.24
CA PRO A 524 22.97 -8.56 33.14
C PRO A 524 22.15 -8.76 31.86
N ASP A 525 22.21 -9.99 31.31
CA ASP A 525 21.52 -10.51 30.12
C ASP A 525 20.06 -9.99 29.93
N GLY A 526 19.91 -8.74 29.49
CA GLY A 526 18.63 -8.08 29.25
C GLY A 526 17.96 -8.56 27.97
N HIS A 527 18.69 -9.28 27.13
CA HIS A 527 18.26 -9.81 25.83
C HIS A 527 17.13 -10.84 25.98
N ALA A 528 17.25 -11.76 26.93
CA ALA A 528 16.24 -12.79 27.21
C ALA A 528 14.99 -12.19 27.88
N ALA A 529 15.16 -11.21 28.77
CA ALA A 529 14.06 -10.53 29.46
C ALA A 529 13.20 -9.66 28.51
N LEU A 530 13.84 -8.97 27.56
CA LEU A 530 13.13 -8.18 26.53
C LEU A 530 12.35 -9.08 25.58
N ALA A 531 12.94 -10.20 25.15
CA ALA A 531 12.26 -11.20 24.31
C ALA A 531 11.08 -11.88 25.05
N ALA A 532 11.24 -12.17 26.34
CA ALA A 532 10.19 -12.77 27.18
C ALA A 532 9.00 -11.82 27.41
N ALA A 533 9.25 -10.50 27.55
CA ALA A 533 8.19 -9.50 27.70
C ALA A 533 7.37 -9.29 26.41
N VAL A 534 7.98 -9.44 25.24
CA VAL A 534 7.32 -9.27 23.92
C VAL A 534 6.50 -10.53 23.52
N MET A 535 6.94 -11.73 23.92
CA MET A 535 6.27 -12.99 23.63
C MET A 535 4.92 -13.20 24.34
N GLN A 536 4.55 -12.37 25.31
CA GLN A 536 3.27 -12.47 26.04
C GLN A 536 2.10 -11.70 25.40
N ILE A 537 2.28 -11.09 24.22
CA ILE A 537 1.22 -10.31 23.55
C ILE A 537 0.25 -11.26 22.79
N PRO A 538 -1.03 -11.39 23.18
CA PRO A 538 -1.94 -12.36 22.56
C PRO A 538 -2.29 -12.04 21.10
N ALA A 539 -2.24 -13.04 20.23
CA ALA A 539 -2.65 -12.92 18.83
C ALA A 539 -4.19 -12.92 18.67
N LEU A 540 -4.77 -11.81 18.21
CA LEU A 540 -6.21 -11.71 17.94
C LEU A 540 -6.65 -12.55 16.71
N ARG A 541 -7.58 -13.49 16.94
CA ARG A 541 -8.37 -14.21 15.92
C ARG A 541 -9.60 -13.41 15.49
N LYS A 542 -9.96 -13.59 14.20
CA LYS A 542 -10.98 -12.90 13.38
C LYS A 542 -12.32 -12.60 14.08
N LEU A 543 -12.85 -11.40 13.84
CA LEU A 543 -14.25 -11.03 14.11
C LEU A 543 -15.05 -10.92 12.80
N ARG A 544 -16.13 -11.70 12.68
CA ARG A 544 -17.13 -11.59 11.62
C ARG A 544 -18.12 -10.46 11.94
N LYS A 545 -18.46 -9.64 10.93
CA LYS A 545 -19.57 -8.69 10.97
C LYS A 545 -20.89 -9.45 10.82
N GLY A 546 -21.74 -9.41 11.84
CA GLY A 546 -23.14 -9.85 11.75
C GLY A 546 -24.05 -8.69 11.35
N SER A 547 -25.03 -8.99 10.49
CA SER A 547 -26.06 -8.08 9.98
C SER A 547 -27.10 -7.71 11.05
N CYS A 548 -27.58 -6.47 11.02
CA CYS A 548 -28.65 -5.97 11.90
C CYS A 548 -30.03 -6.49 11.47
N GLY A 549 -30.65 -7.32 12.31
CA GLY A 549 -32.11 -7.45 12.47
C GLY A 549 -32.52 -6.97 13.87
N ARG A 550 -33.79 -6.60 14.09
CA ARG A 550 -34.29 -6.16 15.41
C ARG A 550 -34.27 -7.33 16.40
N LEU A 551 -33.31 -7.33 17.32
CA LEU A 551 -33.20 -8.31 18.40
C LEU A 551 -34.24 -8.06 19.51
N PRO A 552 -34.64 -9.07 20.30
CA PRO A 552 -35.41 -8.91 21.54
C PRO A 552 -34.73 -7.94 22.54
N VAL A 553 -35.52 -7.26 23.37
CA VAL A 553 -35.05 -6.20 24.29
C VAL A 553 -33.91 -6.64 25.23
N ILE A 554 -33.95 -7.88 25.74
CA ILE A 554 -32.89 -8.44 26.62
C ILE A 554 -31.60 -8.71 25.84
N GLU A 555 -31.68 -9.19 24.60
CA GLU A 555 -30.52 -9.37 23.73
C GLU A 555 -29.91 -8.04 23.31
N GLN A 556 -30.72 -7.00 23.14
CA GLN A 556 -30.24 -5.64 22.92
C GLN A 556 -29.42 -5.14 24.12
N MET A 557 -29.89 -5.33 25.35
CA MET A 557 -29.16 -4.94 26.57
C MET A 557 -27.82 -5.67 26.69
N LYS A 558 -27.83 -7.00 26.51
CA LYS A 558 -26.60 -7.82 26.50
C LYS A 558 -25.64 -7.38 25.40
N SER A 559 -26.15 -7.08 24.21
CA SER A 559 -25.35 -6.62 23.08
C SER A 559 -24.70 -5.27 23.38
N VAL A 560 -25.45 -4.31 23.92
CA VAL A 560 -24.94 -2.99 24.31
C VAL A 560 -23.86 -3.09 25.39
N MET A 561 -24.09 -3.85 26.47
CA MET A 561 -23.09 -4.03 27.53
C MET A 561 -21.83 -4.74 27.04
N ASN A 562 -21.98 -5.80 26.24
CA ASN A 562 -20.83 -6.49 25.65
C ASN A 562 -20.07 -5.61 24.66
N GLN A 563 -20.76 -4.74 23.92
CA GLN A 563 -20.13 -3.77 23.03
C GLN A 563 -19.32 -2.74 23.80
N GLN A 564 -19.85 -2.20 24.91
CA GLN A 564 -19.11 -1.28 25.77
C GLN A 564 -17.92 -1.95 26.44
N CYS A 565 -18.11 -3.17 26.97
CA CYS A 565 -17.02 -3.94 27.58
C CYS A 565 -15.90 -4.22 26.58
N LYS A 566 -16.23 -4.66 25.35
CA LYS A 566 -15.23 -4.86 24.28
C LYS A 566 -14.54 -3.56 23.88
N ALA A 567 -15.26 -2.45 23.78
CA ALA A 567 -14.68 -1.16 23.43
C ALA A 567 -13.68 -0.67 24.49
N VAL A 568 -14.03 -0.79 25.78
CA VAL A 568 -13.14 -0.43 26.89
C VAL A 568 -11.95 -1.39 27.00
N GLN A 569 -12.16 -2.69 26.82
CA GLN A 569 -11.08 -3.68 26.81
C GLN A 569 -10.07 -3.42 25.68
N LEU A 570 -10.57 -3.17 24.46
CA LEU A 570 -9.72 -2.80 23.33
C LEU A 570 -8.95 -1.50 23.60
N ARG A 571 -9.61 -0.51 24.23
CA ARG A 571 -8.95 0.74 24.64
C ARG A 571 -7.86 0.49 25.67
N ALA A 572 -8.12 -0.32 26.70
CA ALA A 572 -7.16 -0.67 27.74
C ALA A 572 -5.96 -1.46 27.19
N GLU A 573 -6.21 -2.40 26.30
CA GLU A 573 -5.18 -3.22 25.66
C GLU A 573 -4.32 -2.39 24.69
N ASN A 574 -4.93 -1.50 23.91
CA ASN A 574 -4.20 -0.52 23.10
C ASN A 574 -3.35 0.39 23.99
N MET A 575 -3.91 0.93 25.09
CA MET A 575 -3.19 1.75 26.06
C MET A 575 -1.98 1.04 26.64
N ARG A 576 -2.13 -0.23 27.06
CA ARG A 576 -1.04 -1.07 27.56
C ARG A 576 0.03 -1.30 26.49
N ARG A 577 -0.38 -1.63 25.25
CA ARG A 577 0.55 -1.82 24.13
C ARG A 577 1.34 -0.55 23.83
N PHE A 578 0.69 0.61 23.84
CA PHE A 578 1.36 1.90 23.62
C PHE A 578 2.30 2.26 24.78
N ALA A 579 1.92 1.98 26.03
CA ALA A 579 2.80 2.18 27.19
C ALA A 579 4.07 1.33 27.08
N VAL A 580 3.95 0.04 26.75
CA VAL A 580 5.09 -0.86 26.52
C VAL A 580 5.95 -0.37 25.34
N GLN A 581 5.33 0.07 24.25
CA GLN A 581 6.06 0.62 23.10
C GLN A 581 6.84 1.89 23.46
N ALA A 582 6.24 2.79 24.24
CA ALA A 582 6.87 4.03 24.66
C ALA A 582 8.11 3.80 25.54
N GLU A 583 8.16 2.71 26.31
CA GLU A 583 9.34 2.33 27.10
C GLU A 583 10.39 1.57 26.29
N LEU A 584 9.97 0.73 25.34
CA LEU A 584 10.89 -0.09 24.55
C LEU A 584 11.65 0.73 23.49
N TRP A 585 10.99 1.73 22.88
CA TRP A 585 11.59 2.49 21.79
C TRP A 585 12.87 3.25 22.19
N PRO A 586 12.91 4.04 23.29
CA PRO A 586 14.12 4.72 23.72
C PRO A 586 15.27 3.75 24.02
N LYS A 587 14.97 2.60 24.64
CA LYS A 587 15.97 1.55 24.95
C LYS A 587 16.59 0.95 23.68
N LEU A 588 15.75 0.58 22.71
CA LEU A 588 16.20 0.02 21.44
C LEU A 588 17.03 1.03 20.65
N LEU A 589 16.59 2.30 20.61
CA LEU A 589 17.31 3.35 19.90
C LEU A 589 18.63 3.71 20.57
N LEU A 590 18.70 3.71 21.91
CA LEU A 590 19.94 3.89 22.65
C LEU A 590 20.93 2.77 22.36
N LEU A 591 20.49 1.51 22.41
CA LEU A 591 21.35 0.35 22.12
C LEU A 591 21.91 0.36 20.69
N LEU A 592 21.11 0.83 19.72
CA LEU A 592 21.58 1.03 18.34
C LEU A 592 22.56 2.20 18.25
N ALA A 593 22.29 3.31 18.93
CA ALA A 593 23.14 4.51 18.88
C ALA A 593 24.48 4.35 19.61
N THR A 594 24.60 3.39 20.54
CA THR A 594 25.87 3.04 21.21
C THR A 594 26.77 2.15 20.36
N ASP A 595 26.23 1.52 19.32
CA ASP A 595 26.98 0.62 18.44
C ASP A 595 27.75 1.43 17.39
N ALA A 596 29.09 1.42 17.47
CA ALA A 596 29.95 2.24 16.62
C ALA A 596 29.77 1.93 15.14
N ASP A 597 29.60 0.65 14.78
CA ASP A 597 29.40 0.22 13.40
C ASP A 597 28.06 0.72 12.86
N PHE A 598 27.02 0.74 13.69
CA PHE A 598 25.72 1.30 13.31
C PHE A 598 25.78 2.81 13.09
N VAL A 599 26.50 3.54 13.96
CA VAL A 599 26.70 5.00 13.83
C VAL A 599 27.50 5.32 12.56
N HIS A 600 28.53 4.53 12.24
CA HIS A 600 29.27 4.66 10.98
C HIS A 600 28.38 4.40 9.77
N LEU A 601 27.55 3.34 9.82
CA LEU A 601 26.58 3.04 8.76
C LEU A 601 25.58 4.19 8.54
N LEU A 602 25.08 4.83 9.60
CA LEU A 602 24.19 5.99 9.49
C LEU A 602 24.89 7.19 8.83
N LYS A 603 26.17 7.41 9.11
CA LYS A 603 26.99 8.46 8.47
C LYS A 603 27.19 8.18 6.98
N ASP A 604 27.54 6.95 6.61
CA ASP A 604 27.75 6.54 5.23
C ASP A 604 26.47 6.66 4.37
N LEU A 605 25.32 6.44 4.99
CA LEU A 605 24.01 6.59 4.36
C LEU A 605 23.48 8.03 4.34
N GLY A 606 24.24 9.00 4.87
CA GLY A 606 23.83 10.41 4.96
C GLY A 606 22.64 10.64 5.90
N MET A 607 22.36 9.72 6.83
CA MET A 607 21.27 9.82 7.79
C MET A 607 21.76 10.34 9.14
N THR A 608 22.30 11.55 9.13
CA THR A 608 22.96 12.17 10.29
C THR A 608 22.01 12.99 11.17
N LEU A 609 20.75 13.15 10.78
CA LEU A 609 19.75 13.93 11.51
C LEU A 609 18.80 13.02 12.30
N ILE A 610 18.72 13.25 13.61
CA ILE A 610 17.85 12.52 14.55
C ILE A 610 16.80 13.48 15.09
N PRO A 611 15.52 13.07 15.23
CA PRO A 611 14.52 13.91 15.88
C PRO A 611 14.93 14.27 17.32
N VAL A 612 14.86 15.55 17.69
CA VAL A 612 15.28 16.06 19.01
C VAL A 612 14.58 15.32 20.15
N ARG A 613 13.32 14.95 19.95
CA ARG A 613 12.52 14.21 20.95
C ARG A 613 13.00 12.77 21.16
N VAL A 614 13.47 12.11 20.10
CA VAL A 614 14.14 10.80 20.19
C VAL A 614 15.39 10.92 21.07
N LEU A 615 16.20 11.96 20.83
CA LEU A 615 17.41 12.22 21.59
C LEU A 615 17.13 12.51 23.07
N ALA A 616 16.17 13.39 23.36
CA ALA A 616 15.79 13.73 24.73
C ALA A 616 15.34 12.50 25.53
N ALA A 617 14.60 11.59 24.90
CA ALA A 617 14.15 10.35 25.55
C ALA A 617 15.29 9.34 25.76
N MET A 618 16.23 9.24 24.83
CA MET A 618 17.44 8.42 25.01
C MET A 618 18.29 8.95 26.17
N ALA A 619 18.46 10.27 26.28
CA ALA A 619 19.21 10.91 27.36
C ALA A 619 18.52 10.76 28.73
N ALA A 620 17.20 10.94 28.80
CA ALA A 620 16.43 10.71 30.02
C ALA A 620 16.57 9.26 30.52
N TYR A 621 16.56 8.28 29.60
CA TYR A 621 16.76 6.88 29.95
C TYR A 621 18.18 6.60 30.48
N ALA A 622 19.20 7.09 29.79
CA ALA A 622 20.60 6.95 30.21
C ALA A 622 20.84 7.51 31.63
N GLY A 623 20.25 8.67 31.95
CA GLY A 623 20.35 9.27 33.29
C GLY A 623 19.60 8.51 34.40
N THR A 624 18.51 7.80 34.09
CA THR A 624 17.78 6.98 35.07
C THR A 624 18.46 5.65 35.39
N ALA A 625 19.26 5.10 34.47
CA ALA A 625 19.99 3.86 34.69
C ALA A 625 21.10 4.00 35.75
N GLY A 626 21.66 5.20 35.92
CA GLY A 626 22.67 5.50 36.94
C GLY A 626 22.16 5.59 38.39
N ASN A 627 20.83 5.61 38.61
CA ASN A 627 20.22 5.75 39.94
C ASN A 627 19.34 4.56 40.36
N ALA A 628 19.29 3.47 39.59
CA ALA A 628 18.36 2.36 39.82
C ALA A 628 18.97 1.21 40.65
N GLY A 629 19.59 1.54 41.79
CA GLY A 629 19.75 0.61 42.89
C GLY A 629 18.57 0.73 43.86
N THR A 630 17.36 0.30 43.48
CA THR A 630 16.28 -0.19 44.40
C THR A 630 14.94 -0.47 43.69
N SER A 631 14.48 -1.72 43.84
CA SER A 631 13.09 -2.20 43.77
C SER A 631 12.19 -1.84 42.58
N HIS A 632 12.23 -2.66 41.53
CA HIS A 632 10.99 -3.03 40.81
C HIS A 632 10.78 -4.55 40.95
N ARG A 633 9.89 -4.94 41.88
CA ARG A 633 9.36 -6.31 41.92
C ARG A 633 8.53 -6.55 40.65
N PRO A 634 8.67 -7.70 39.98
CA PRO A 634 7.75 -8.10 38.93
C PRO A 634 6.36 -8.32 39.54
N ILE A 635 5.34 -7.69 38.97
CA ILE A 635 3.94 -7.90 39.36
C ILE A 635 3.54 -9.28 38.82
N THR A 636 3.65 -10.31 39.67
CA THR A 636 2.98 -11.58 39.48
C THR A 636 1.48 -11.39 39.74
N GLU A 637 0.64 -11.89 38.83
CA GLU A 637 -0.80 -11.96 39.02
C GLU A 637 -1.11 -12.85 40.25
N SER A 638 -1.45 -12.22 41.37
CA SER A 638 -2.09 -12.89 42.51
C SER A 638 -3.61 -12.65 42.45
N PRO A 639 -4.45 -13.70 42.55
CA PRO A 639 -5.92 -13.56 42.58
C PRO A 639 -6.49 -12.96 43.87
N ASP A 640 -5.68 -12.69 44.91
CA ASP A 640 -6.18 -12.47 46.26
C ASP A 640 -6.21 -11.00 46.73
N ALA A 641 -6.07 -10.03 45.83
CA ALA A 641 -6.39 -8.62 46.14
C ALA A 641 -7.91 -8.36 46.06
N VAL A 642 -8.70 -9.19 46.75
CA VAL A 642 -10.12 -8.98 47.02
C VAL A 642 -10.21 -8.33 48.40
N THR A 643 -11.00 -7.25 48.52
CA THR A 643 -11.29 -6.47 49.75
C THR A 643 -10.41 -5.24 50.05
N ARG A 644 -10.41 -4.25 49.15
CA ARG A 644 -10.48 -2.84 49.60
C ARG A 644 -11.56 -2.13 48.78
N GLU A 645 -12.63 -1.72 49.45
CA GLU A 645 -13.60 -0.80 48.88
C GLU A 645 -12.90 0.53 48.56
N PRO A 646 -13.18 1.16 47.41
CA PRO A 646 -12.60 2.45 47.08
C PRO A 646 -13.26 3.53 47.95
N ASP A 647 -12.48 4.14 48.84
CA ASP A 647 -12.89 5.30 49.61
C ASP A 647 -13.36 6.45 48.70
N GLY A 648 -14.58 6.92 49.00
CA GLY A 648 -15.11 8.28 48.80
C GLY A 648 -14.70 9.09 47.58
N CYS A 649 -15.45 8.96 46.47
CA CYS A 649 -15.48 9.97 45.40
C CYS A 649 -16.92 10.38 45.00
N GLY A 650 -17.90 10.21 45.92
CA GLY A 650 -19.33 10.35 45.60
C GLY A 650 -19.85 11.77 45.33
N ALA A 651 -19.06 12.82 45.55
CA ALA A 651 -19.57 14.20 45.53
C ALA A 651 -19.30 14.98 44.22
N GLN A 652 -18.30 14.63 43.41
CA GLN A 652 -17.89 15.44 42.25
C GLN A 652 -18.65 15.13 40.95
N SER A 653 -19.14 13.91 40.77
CA SER A 653 -19.73 13.43 39.50
C SER A 653 -21.21 13.76 39.33
N VAL A 654 -21.97 13.83 40.44
CA VAL A 654 -23.40 14.22 40.42
C VAL A 654 -23.58 15.68 40.00
N HIS A 655 -22.69 16.58 40.44
CA HIS A 655 -22.69 18.00 40.03
C HIS A 655 -22.36 18.20 38.54
N GLN A 656 -21.57 17.30 37.91
CA GLN A 656 -21.22 17.39 36.49
C GLN A 656 -22.30 16.88 35.53
N LEU A 657 -23.28 16.11 36.02
CA LEU A 657 -24.48 15.75 35.26
C LEU A 657 -25.58 16.82 35.30
N GLY A 658 -25.55 17.72 36.29
CA GLY A 658 -26.54 18.81 36.44
C GLY A 658 -26.63 19.75 35.24
N THR A 659 -25.61 19.77 34.38
CA THR A 659 -25.56 20.57 33.14
C THR A 659 -25.92 19.78 31.87
N ARG A 660 -26.22 18.48 31.97
CA ARG A 660 -26.50 17.59 30.82
C ARG A 660 -27.98 17.20 30.76
N SER A 661 -28.63 17.45 29.62
CA SER A 661 -30.00 16.97 29.38
C SER A 661 -30.00 15.50 28.94
N LEU A 662 -30.28 14.62 29.89
CA LEU A 662 -30.41 13.17 29.71
C LEU A 662 -31.71 12.82 28.97
N SER A 663 -31.71 11.67 28.27
CA SER A 663 -32.95 11.15 27.67
C SER A 663 -33.96 10.76 28.76
N VAL A 664 -35.26 10.93 28.49
CA VAL A 664 -36.34 10.54 29.43
C VAL A 664 -36.18 9.09 29.89
N ARG A 665 -35.75 8.20 29.00
CA ARG A 665 -35.51 6.79 29.28
C ARG A 665 -34.30 6.57 30.21
N THR A 666 -33.22 7.30 30.00
CA THR A 666 -32.02 7.29 30.86
C THR A 666 -32.37 7.80 32.27
N SER A 667 -33.06 8.93 32.36
CA SER A 667 -33.48 9.52 33.64
C SER A 667 -34.44 8.62 34.41
N LYS A 668 -35.39 7.97 33.71
CA LYS A 668 -36.32 7.02 34.33
C LYS A 668 -35.57 5.82 34.92
N ALA A 669 -34.61 5.25 34.17
CA ALA A 669 -33.84 4.10 34.65
C ALA A 669 -32.98 4.44 35.90
N LEU A 670 -32.35 5.61 35.93
CA LEU A 670 -31.54 6.06 37.07
C LEU A 670 -32.38 6.37 38.33
N LYS A 671 -33.60 6.91 38.16
CA LYS A 671 -34.53 7.16 39.29
C LYS A 671 -35.01 5.88 39.97
N MET A 672 -34.97 4.74 39.28
CA MET A 672 -35.38 3.44 39.82
C MET A 672 -34.29 2.75 40.66
N MET A 673 -33.08 3.30 40.73
CA MET A 673 -31.99 2.85 41.59
C MET A 673 -31.96 3.65 42.91
N SER A 674 -31.45 3.07 43.99
CA SER A 674 -31.17 3.78 45.25
C SER A 674 -30.13 4.89 45.02
N GLY A 675 -30.08 5.89 45.91
CA GLY A 675 -29.14 7.02 45.80
C GLY A 675 -27.68 6.59 45.54
N PRO A 676 -27.07 5.78 46.43
CA PRO A 676 -25.69 5.34 46.26
C PRO A 676 -25.46 4.53 44.97
N ARG A 677 -26.42 3.68 44.60
CA ARG A 677 -26.31 2.88 43.37
C ARG A 677 -26.43 3.73 42.12
N ARG A 678 -27.31 4.72 42.14
CA ARG A 678 -27.49 5.68 41.05
C ARG A 678 -26.17 6.41 40.78
N ASP A 679 -25.45 6.81 41.82
CA ASP A 679 -24.17 7.51 41.70
C ASP A 679 -23.09 6.60 41.11
N THR A 680 -22.99 5.34 41.57
CA THR A 680 -22.06 4.37 40.95
C THR A 680 -22.38 4.06 39.49
N ALA A 681 -23.66 3.98 39.12
CA ALA A 681 -24.09 3.76 37.74
C ALA A 681 -23.77 4.99 36.87
N ILE A 682 -23.97 6.18 37.42
CA ILE A 682 -23.58 7.46 36.82
C ILE A 682 -22.06 7.51 36.54
N ASP A 683 -21.24 7.13 37.52
CA ASP A 683 -19.78 7.12 37.40
C ASP A 683 -19.31 6.13 36.33
N LEU A 684 -19.96 4.99 36.25
CA LEU A 684 -19.67 3.97 35.26
C LEU A 684 -20.09 4.45 33.85
N MET A 685 -21.27 5.05 33.72
CA MET A 685 -21.73 5.67 32.46
C MET A 685 -20.80 6.80 32.01
N TYR A 686 -20.32 7.60 32.96
CA TYR A 686 -19.36 8.67 32.73
C TYR A 686 -18.01 8.11 32.23
N SER A 687 -17.49 7.09 32.92
CA SER A 687 -16.20 6.47 32.60
C SER A 687 -16.19 5.77 31.23
N VAL A 688 -17.33 5.22 30.81
CA VAL A 688 -17.49 4.61 29.48
C VAL A 688 -17.78 5.66 28.40
N GLY A 689 -18.35 6.81 28.75
CA GLY A 689 -18.80 7.82 27.78
C GLY A 689 -20.02 7.39 26.96
N CYS A 690 -20.93 6.62 27.59
CA CYS A 690 -22.18 6.15 27.01
C CYS A 690 -23.35 6.48 27.94
N TYR A 691 -24.28 7.32 27.47
CA TYR A 691 -25.44 7.78 28.25
C TYR A 691 -26.79 7.28 27.68
N SER A 692 -26.76 6.25 26.85
CA SER A 692 -27.95 5.75 26.16
C SER A 692 -28.97 5.16 27.13
N GLY A 693 -30.26 5.27 26.80
CA GLY A 693 -31.33 4.69 27.59
C GLY A 693 -31.22 3.17 27.71
N ASP A 694 -30.76 2.49 26.66
CA ASP A 694 -30.57 1.04 26.66
C ASP A 694 -29.43 0.62 27.60
N PHE A 695 -28.34 1.40 27.66
CA PHE A 695 -27.24 1.13 28.59
C PHE A 695 -27.66 1.39 30.05
N ALA A 696 -28.35 2.49 30.32
CA ALA A 696 -28.90 2.77 31.66
C ALA A 696 -29.92 1.72 32.11
N THR A 697 -30.75 1.20 31.19
CA THR A 697 -31.69 0.11 31.51
C THR A 697 -30.96 -1.21 31.76
N ALA A 698 -29.85 -1.47 31.06
CA ALA A 698 -29.03 -2.65 31.32
C ALA A 698 -28.34 -2.59 32.71
N LEU A 699 -27.87 -1.42 33.14
CA LEU A 699 -27.34 -1.20 34.50
C LEU A 699 -28.43 -1.33 35.57
N LEU A 700 -29.67 -0.88 35.28
CA LEU A 700 -30.83 -1.10 36.16
C LEU A 700 -31.15 -2.60 36.29
N ALA A 701 -31.12 -3.34 35.19
CA ALA A 701 -31.33 -4.78 35.20
C ALA A 701 -30.20 -5.55 35.93
N ALA A 702 -28.99 -5.02 35.98
CA ALA A 702 -27.87 -5.56 36.75
C ALA A 702 -27.88 -5.15 38.24
N THR A 703 -28.78 -4.26 38.66
CA THR A 703 -28.83 -3.75 40.03
C THR A 703 -29.50 -4.76 40.98
N PRO A 704 -28.89 -5.11 42.12
CA PRO A 704 -29.50 -6.02 43.09
C PRO A 704 -30.75 -5.40 43.73
N LYS A 705 -31.71 -6.24 44.16
CA LYS A 705 -33.00 -5.79 44.74
C LYS A 705 -32.82 -4.86 45.96
N SER A 706 -31.76 -5.06 46.75
CA SER A 706 -31.40 -4.22 47.91
C SER A 706 -30.98 -2.80 47.56
N GLN A 707 -30.68 -2.52 46.29
CA GLN A 707 -30.19 -1.23 45.80
C GLN A 707 -31.16 -0.56 44.81
N LEU A 708 -32.44 -0.98 44.81
CA LEU A 708 -33.51 -0.31 44.08
C LEU A 708 -34.14 0.79 44.93
N ALA A 709 -34.80 1.75 44.29
CA ALA A 709 -35.61 2.75 44.99
C ALA A 709 -36.85 2.09 45.63
N GLU A 710 -37.34 2.66 46.73
CA GLU A 710 -38.49 2.13 47.47
C GLU A 710 -39.74 1.99 46.56
N GLY A 711 -40.45 0.85 46.68
CA GLY A 711 -41.66 0.56 45.90
C GLY A 711 -41.45 0.09 44.46
N VAL A 712 -40.21 -0.09 43.99
CA VAL A 712 -39.92 -0.52 42.61
C VAL A 712 -39.86 -2.05 42.48
N SER A 713 -40.77 -2.63 41.69
CA SER A 713 -40.74 -4.05 41.30
C SER A 713 -40.34 -4.24 39.82
N LEU A 714 -39.26 -4.99 39.57
CA LEU A 714 -38.70 -5.24 38.23
C LEU A 714 -39.30 -6.48 37.54
N ASN A 715 -40.60 -6.75 37.68
CA ASN A 715 -41.25 -7.94 37.10
C ASN A 715 -41.07 -8.06 35.57
N ALA A 716 -40.84 -6.95 34.85
CA ALA A 716 -40.56 -6.93 33.42
C ALA A 716 -39.12 -7.35 33.03
N TYR A 717 -38.19 -7.44 34.00
CA TYR A 717 -36.77 -7.77 33.79
C TYR A 717 -36.33 -9.05 34.52
N ALA A 718 -37.27 -9.75 35.16
CA ALA A 718 -37.04 -10.97 35.92
C ALA A 718 -37.00 -12.20 34.99
N ALA A 719 -35.83 -12.50 34.44
CA ALA A 719 -35.54 -13.71 33.65
C ALA A 719 -34.11 -14.20 33.96
N PRO A 720 -33.75 -15.48 33.72
CA PRO A 720 -32.52 -16.16 34.17
C PRO A 720 -31.16 -15.55 33.75
N ASP A 721 -31.18 -14.38 33.11
CA ASP A 721 -30.04 -13.71 32.49
C ASP A 721 -29.43 -12.54 33.30
N VAL A 722 -30.03 -12.14 34.43
CA VAL A 722 -29.52 -11.06 35.30
C VAL A 722 -28.07 -11.32 35.74
N ARG A 723 -27.70 -12.58 36.01
CA ARG A 723 -26.33 -12.98 36.38
C ARG A 723 -25.30 -12.63 35.30
N THR A 724 -25.70 -12.65 34.02
CA THR A 724 -24.79 -12.31 32.91
C THR A 724 -24.56 -10.81 32.80
N LEU A 725 -25.58 -9.99 33.06
CA LEU A 725 -25.46 -8.52 33.09
C LEU A 725 -24.59 -8.07 34.28
N VAL A 726 -24.77 -8.67 35.46
CA VAL A 726 -23.92 -8.40 36.63
C VAL A 726 -22.45 -8.76 36.35
N ARG A 727 -22.19 -9.92 35.74
CA ARG A 727 -20.82 -10.32 35.36
C ARG A 727 -20.20 -9.37 34.33
N THR A 728 -20.98 -8.90 33.35
CA THR A 728 -20.48 -7.98 32.33
C THR A 728 -20.25 -6.58 32.88
N GLU A 729 -21.06 -6.11 33.83
CA GLU A 729 -20.82 -4.85 34.56
C GLU A 729 -19.51 -4.91 35.36
N ARG A 730 -19.29 -5.99 36.14
CA ARG A 730 -18.03 -6.19 36.88
C ARG A 730 -16.82 -6.16 35.95
N ARG A 731 -16.88 -6.90 34.83
CA ARG A 731 -15.81 -6.90 33.81
C ARG A 731 -15.53 -5.52 33.24
N LEU A 732 -16.59 -4.74 33.00
CA LEU A 732 -16.48 -3.37 32.52
C LEU A 732 -15.80 -2.46 33.56
N GLY A 733 -16.14 -2.61 34.85
CA GLY A 733 -15.46 -1.94 35.96
C GLY A 733 -13.96 -2.26 36.00
N PHE A 734 -13.58 -3.54 35.97
CA PHE A 734 -12.17 -3.97 35.94
C PHE A 734 -11.41 -3.38 34.75
N ALA A 735 -12.02 -3.37 33.55
CA ALA A 735 -11.39 -2.81 32.36
C ALA A 735 -11.18 -1.28 32.48
N LEU A 736 -12.10 -0.55 33.12
CA LEU A 736 -11.96 0.89 33.37
C LEU A 736 -10.89 1.21 34.41
N THR A 737 -10.73 0.39 35.45
CA THR A 737 -9.63 0.55 36.42
C THR A 737 -8.28 0.45 35.73
N ALA A 738 -8.12 -0.50 34.78
CA ALA A 738 -6.93 -0.59 33.96
C ALA A 738 -6.70 0.66 33.10
N VAL A 739 -7.75 1.26 32.52
CA VAL A 739 -7.65 2.50 31.75
C VAL A 739 -7.23 3.70 32.61
N ARG A 740 -7.81 3.85 33.82
CA ARG A 740 -7.50 4.96 34.73
C ARG A 740 -6.04 4.94 35.19
N TYR A 741 -5.48 3.76 35.43
CA TYR A 741 -4.08 3.60 35.87
C TYR A 741 -3.05 4.12 34.84
N HIS A 742 -3.41 4.10 33.55
CA HIS A 742 -2.52 4.54 32.46
C HIS A 742 -2.81 5.98 31.98
N SER A 743 -3.85 6.64 32.51
CA SER A 743 -4.41 7.89 31.96
C SER A 743 -3.58 9.16 32.15
N PRO A 744 -2.75 9.37 33.21
CA PRO A 744 -2.03 10.64 33.37
C PRO A 744 -0.83 10.81 32.43
N THR A 745 -0.24 9.72 31.95
CA THR A 745 0.97 9.70 31.11
C THR A 745 0.69 9.35 29.65
N HIS A 746 -0.57 9.07 29.29
CA HIS A 746 -0.95 8.47 28.01
C HIS A 746 -0.77 9.40 26.80
N ASP A 747 -1.17 10.67 26.92
CA ASP A 747 -1.23 11.57 25.75
C ASP A 747 0.16 12.03 25.29
N PHE A 748 1.08 12.24 26.23
CA PHE A 748 2.49 12.51 25.94
C PHE A 748 3.18 11.28 25.34
N SER A 749 2.94 10.11 25.93
CA SER A 749 3.46 8.82 25.47
C SER A 749 3.04 8.48 24.03
N LEU A 750 1.81 8.80 23.62
CA LEU A 750 1.31 8.53 22.26
C LEU A 750 2.00 9.39 21.18
N THR A 751 2.26 10.66 21.48
CA THR A 751 2.93 11.58 20.57
C THR A 751 4.37 11.13 20.31
N GLU A 752 5.10 10.82 21.40
CA GLU A 752 6.46 10.30 21.32
C GLU A 752 6.51 8.94 20.59
N THR A 753 5.60 8.03 20.92
CA THR A 753 5.52 6.71 20.27
C THR A 753 5.28 6.83 18.76
N ALA A 754 4.47 7.80 18.32
CA ALA A 754 4.25 8.05 16.90
C ALA A 754 5.53 8.55 16.18
N ILE A 755 6.32 9.41 16.83
CA ILE A 755 7.61 9.89 16.31
C ILE A 755 8.62 8.74 16.25
N TYR A 756 8.74 7.95 17.31
CA TYR A 756 9.66 6.80 17.35
C TYR A 756 9.34 5.77 16.28
N ARG A 757 8.05 5.43 16.14
CA ARG A 757 7.55 4.54 15.10
C ARG A 757 7.87 5.08 13.69
N ALA A 758 7.77 6.38 13.48
CA ALA A 758 8.10 7.00 12.20
C ALA A 758 9.60 6.95 11.90
N TYR A 759 10.45 7.27 12.88
CA TYR A 759 11.90 7.21 12.75
C TYR A 759 12.38 5.78 12.46
N VAL A 760 11.91 4.79 13.22
CA VAL A 760 12.30 3.39 13.03
C VAL A 760 11.82 2.84 11.69
N ARG A 761 10.61 3.21 11.25
CA ARG A 761 10.12 2.83 9.92
C ARG A 761 10.98 3.43 8.80
N ARG A 762 11.53 4.63 8.99
CA ARG A 762 12.52 5.21 8.07
C ARG A 762 13.81 4.39 8.07
N LEU A 763 14.34 4.01 9.24
CA LEU A 763 15.53 3.15 9.34
C LEU A 763 15.31 1.81 8.59
N LEU A 764 14.19 1.13 8.84
CA LEU A 764 13.85 -0.15 8.21
C LEU A 764 13.52 -0.04 6.71
N SER A 765 13.24 1.15 6.20
CA SER A 765 13.02 1.34 4.76
C SER A 765 14.32 1.26 3.96
N ASN A 766 15.47 1.39 4.63
CA ASN A 766 16.79 1.27 4.01
C ASN A 766 17.29 -0.18 4.05
N ALA A 767 17.61 -0.72 2.89
CA ALA A 767 18.06 -2.11 2.73
C ALA A 767 19.42 -2.37 3.42
N ALA A 768 20.33 -1.40 3.46
CA ALA A 768 21.63 -1.56 4.10
C ALA A 768 21.50 -1.67 5.63
N ILE A 769 20.59 -0.90 6.24
CA ILE A 769 20.28 -1.00 7.66
C ILE A 769 19.61 -2.32 7.99
N CYS A 770 18.69 -2.79 7.15
CA CYS A 770 18.10 -4.11 7.32
C CYS A 770 19.17 -5.21 7.24
N GLY A 771 20.07 -5.14 6.25
CA GLY A 771 21.17 -6.10 6.10
C GLY A 771 22.13 -6.10 7.30
N TRP A 772 22.48 -4.93 7.84
CA TRP A 772 23.28 -4.83 9.05
C TRP A 772 22.55 -5.40 10.28
N LEU A 773 21.26 -5.08 10.45
CA LEU A 773 20.45 -5.64 11.54
C LEU A 773 20.33 -7.17 11.43
N ASP A 774 20.16 -7.71 10.23
CA ASP A 774 20.08 -9.15 9.99
C ASP A 774 21.41 -9.86 10.30
N ALA A 775 22.55 -9.21 10.03
CA ALA A 775 23.88 -9.77 10.26
C ALA A 775 24.38 -9.61 11.71
N SER A 776 24.23 -8.42 12.30
CA SER A 776 24.82 -8.06 13.58
C SER A 776 23.88 -8.28 14.77
N ARG A 777 22.56 -8.08 14.58
CA ARG A 777 21.55 -8.08 15.66
C ARG A 777 20.19 -8.64 15.21
N PRO A 778 20.10 -9.92 14.76
CA PRO A 778 18.87 -10.49 14.20
C PRO A 778 17.69 -10.51 15.21
N GLU A 779 17.99 -10.60 16.50
CA GLU A 779 17.01 -10.49 17.59
C GLU A 779 16.26 -9.14 17.57
N LEU A 780 17.01 -8.04 17.43
CA LEU A 780 16.45 -6.68 17.39
C LEU A 780 15.63 -6.48 16.12
N ARG A 781 16.07 -7.04 14.99
CA ARG A 781 15.33 -6.98 13.73
C ARG A 781 13.94 -7.59 13.87
N SER A 782 13.82 -8.75 14.50
CA SER A 782 12.54 -9.41 14.74
C SER A 782 11.62 -8.52 15.59
N ILE A 783 12.13 -8.04 16.73
CA ILE A 783 11.38 -7.19 17.67
C ILE A 783 10.92 -5.89 16.99
N ILE A 784 11.83 -5.18 16.32
CA ILE A 784 11.55 -3.93 15.62
C ILE A 784 10.47 -4.12 14.53
N SER A 785 10.48 -5.26 13.85
CA SER A 785 9.49 -5.60 12.82
C SER A 785 8.11 -5.82 13.41
N GLU A 786 8.02 -6.56 14.52
CA GLU A 786 6.75 -6.78 15.22
C GLU A 786 6.15 -5.49 15.77
N LEU A 787 7.00 -4.58 16.25
CA LEU A 787 6.59 -3.28 16.78
C LEU A 787 6.16 -2.29 15.68
N THR A 788 6.70 -2.42 14.46
CA THR A 788 6.37 -1.55 13.31
C THR A 788 5.24 -2.09 12.42
N LEU A 789 4.87 -3.38 12.55
CA LEU A 789 3.79 -3.98 11.77
C LEU A 789 2.48 -3.18 11.92
N PRO A 790 1.84 -2.77 10.81
CA PRO A 790 0.59 -2.05 10.86
C PRO A 790 -0.51 -2.93 11.46
N HIS A 791 -1.48 -2.30 12.14
CA HIS A 791 -2.66 -2.99 12.68
C HIS A 791 -3.24 -3.97 11.64
N LYS A 792 -3.42 -5.25 12.01
CA LYS A 792 -3.97 -6.33 11.16
C LYS A 792 -5.32 -6.01 10.48
N SER A 793 -5.98 -4.91 10.85
CA SER A 793 -7.26 -4.43 10.32
C SER A 793 -7.16 -3.60 9.03
N ARG A 794 -5.95 -3.25 8.56
CA ARG A 794 -5.81 -2.42 7.35
C ARG A 794 -6.20 -3.16 6.09
N LYS A 795 -7.09 -2.56 5.29
CA LYS A 795 -7.40 -3.08 3.95
C LYS A 795 -6.27 -2.71 3.02
N GLN A 796 -5.88 -3.65 2.15
CA GLN A 796 -4.92 -3.33 1.08
C GLN A 796 -5.46 -2.17 0.22
N PRO A 797 -4.71 -1.08 0.06
CA PRO A 797 -5.15 0.03 -0.76
C PRO A 797 -5.20 -0.42 -2.22
N ARG A 798 -6.23 0.01 -2.97
CA ARG A 798 -6.39 -0.32 -4.40
C ARG A 798 -5.28 0.26 -5.29
N ARG A 799 -4.51 1.23 -4.76
CA ARG A 799 -3.29 1.77 -5.35
C ARG A 799 -2.27 1.98 -4.22
N PRO A 800 -1.04 1.47 -4.32
CA PRO A 800 0.00 1.75 -3.33
C PRO A 800 0.32 3.25 -3.33
N MET A 801 0.55 3.80 -2.14
CA MET A 801 1.04 5.16 -1.98
C MET A 801 2.43 5.24 -2.61
N LYS A 802 2.64 6.19 -3.53
CA LYS A 802 3.95 6.42 -4.13
C LYS A 802 4.81 7.14 -3.08
N VAL A 803 5.63 6.39 -2.36
CA VAL A 803 6.74 6.98 -1.62
C VAL A 803 7.78 7.39 -2.68
N ALA A 804 8.33 8.61 -2.59
CA ALA A 804 9.43 9.01 -3.45
C ALA A 804 10.57 7.99 -3.28
N GLY A 805 11.01 7.40 -4.38
CA GLY A 805 12.19 6.54 -4.44
C GLY A 805 13.43 7.36 -4.63
#